data_AF-A0A2G1ZDP8-F1
#
_entry.id   AF-A0A2G1ZDP8-F1
#
_cell.length_a   1.000
_cell.length_b   1.000
_cell.length_c   1.000
_cell.angle_alpha   90.00
_cell.angle_beta   90.00
_cell.angle_gamma   90.00
#
_symmetry.space_group_name_H-M   'P 1'
#
loop_
_entity.id
_entity.type
_entity.pdbx_description
1 polymer ?
#
loop_
_entity_poly.entity_id
_entity_poly.type
_entity_poly.pdbx_seq_one_letter_code
_entity_poly.pdbx_strand_id
1 'polypeptide(L)'
;MTGGAAFHIRRLVAETFAEYAPYDDDRLLIRDLRMQNKDVFQVIYNHADKVAWHHFWMKKLVPLLKNLNDIEGLTTHAHRISQWKNEDALGVLSFWSEMLEMDGVDHERLAGSIAVQTTQFDVENMALCGPLVTKLLALPRQDYSFLGKALAYLVDFGSLDDEVLWDYIAGDISEEDAATFHFNQKLHCQPHEFGDRKKNFLASRMRASASLLDLAIASIEQWSNARSRRYGLPIEGFYVGFLSGTSHDDTHSQCDFRHTDNERVLFDAVESAILHHAINRSCWWIANRERLGFNSEGALRYFALLGSTEASSDNLDLITQMLTDGEWFEVSLSYEIGSLIERSLIQLDGVSQNHIQSTLLSLHDESSPSSRLRAWRPIELSQLILGIPCHLRCQEAQNLIDECETLCWPLERVPRIVSRGGVVHAPFSFKEFLNVSDAGVLRLLAHYDGYENSFDEFLVGGEREVAWQLREAATRHPSRFLNLLSENWQSIPPSFRDNLMEGLGVYLLYRYGDLQPNGDWSSVEVPDPIVLAGKIIDELEEQPEYWHHNRAAAKVIEGCAFVVADGNDSGRLVYLATEFSSLEEESSVSEDQADLITAGINMSRGHIANALMVLAIQHEKKAIAWPDPLSDSLRRFSNDQNPAVRSVLLRRMPYLQSLRPVFGWELFWIVMEEPAPGLWGVAEPCLYHAYRDVFNDVDLCLDILSKKGEGKDLETWGRISALAAFSGKVNFSSLLINLNTLKSAEAWSGAASVWSHPGNFLRHREQCLTGLEKGLNPENQFAPVVARELRSFLQTDDLQDTLPVHIFKNLFPLLESGSESGRSDIFGIDKWLNTVSLLDPFYALEVAELYFEFARRTKAYLFDHEGCLTQLLTRLFAHAEELEESDGGKMLHRVVLVQDLLLVIGVSSMDDWLKAAERSLSQ
;
A
#
# COMPACT_ATOMS: atom_id res chain seq x y z
N MET A 1 -55.49 2.78 10.79
CA MET A 1 -54.15 2.89 11.39
C MET A 1 -54.05 2.24 12.77
N THR A 2 -55.02 2.43 13.70
CA THR A 2 -54.98 1.89 15.09
C THR A 2 -55.93 0.71 15.36
N GLY A 3 -56.65 0.20 14.36
CA GLY A 3 -57.59 -0.94 14.50
C GLY A 3 -56.93 -2.30 14.25
N GLY A 4 -57.62 -3.40 14.54
CA GLY A 4 -57.11 -4.78 14.38
C GLY A 4 -57.03 -5.33 12.95
N ALA A 5 -56.86 -4.45 11.95
CA ALA A 5 -56.65 -4.86 10.55
C ALA A 5 -55.21 -5.36 10.34
N ALA A 6 -55.01 -6.16 9.29
CA ALA A 6 -53.70 -6.64 8.87
C ALA A 6 -52.73 -5.45 8.66
N PHE A 7 -51.45 -5.65 9.00
CA PHE A 7 -50.41 -4.63 8.90
C PHE A 7 -50.22 -4.08 7.48
N HIS A 8 -50.25 -4.84 6.38
CA HIS A 8 -50.16 -4.30 5.00
C HIS A 8 -51.28 -3.31 4.73
N ILE A 9 -52.49 -3.55 5.25
CA ILE A 9 -53.61 -2.61 5.15
C ILE A 9 -53.31 -1.37 6.00
N ARG A 10 -52.77 -1.54 7.22
CA ARG A 10 -52.38 -0.41 8.08
C ARG A 10 -51.21 0.38 7.49
N ARG A 11 -50.28 -0.30 6.81
CA ARG A 11 -49.09 0.22 6.11
C ARG A 11 -49.52 1.00 4.88
N LEU A 12 -50.34 0.41 4.00
CA LEU A 12 -50.89 1.10 2.84
C LEU A 12 -51.66 2.37 3.25
N VAL A 13 -52.47 2.30 4.31
CA VAL A 13 -53.17 3.47 4.86
C VAL A 13 -52.19 4.49 5.44
N ALA A 14 -51.10 4.05 6.07
CA ALA A 14 -50.05 4.91 6.60
C ALA A 14 -49.20 5.57 5.50
N GLU A 15 -48.87 4.84 4.43
CA GLU A 15 -48.19 5.34 3.23
C GLU A 15 -49.08 6.36 2.51
N THR A 16 -50.34 5.99 2.26
CA THR A 16 -51.34 6.92 1.68
C THR A 16 -51.49 8.17 2.55
N PHE A 17 -51.44 8.04 3.88
CA PHE A 17 -51.50 9.19 4.78
C PHE A 17 -50.22 10.03 4.72
N ALA A 18 -49.04 9.41 4.62
CA ALA A 18 -47.75 10.08 4.49
C ALA A 18 -47.63 10.86 3.17
N GLU A 19 -48.31 10.42 2.11
CA GLU A 19 -48.39 11.17 0.85
C GLU A 19 -49.08 12.53 0.99
N TYR A 20 -49.93 12.75 1.99
CA TYR A 20 -50.58 14.05 2.22
C TYR A 20 -49.76 14.94 3.16
N ALA A 21 -49.88 16.26 2.98
CA ALA A 21 -49.26 17.20 3.92
C ALA A 21 -49.96 17.11 5.29
N PRO A 22 -49.20 17.09 6.40
CA PRO A 22 -49.76 16.94 7.74
C PRO A 22 -50.50 18.20 8.21
N TYR A 23 -51.53 18.00 9.02
CA TYR A 23 -52.26 19.03 9.75
C TYR A 23 -51.79 19.10 11.21
N ASP A 24 -51.91 20.27 11.86
CA ASP A 24 -51.50 20.45 13.26
C ASP A 24 -52.22 19.48 14.23
N ASP A 25 -53.43 19.03 13.89
CA ASP A 25 -54.24 18.09 14.67
C ASP A 25 -53.76 16.64 14.57
N ASP A 26 -52.97 16.30 13.55
CA ASP A 26 -52.39 14.96 13.37
C ASP A 26 -51.36 14.62 14.47
N ARG A 27 -50.93 15.61 15.26
CA ARG A 27 -49.99 15.44 16.37
C ARG A 27 -50.42 14.36 17.38
N LEU A 28 -51.72 14.23 17.64
CA LEU A 28 -52.24 13.26 18.60
C LEU A 28 -52.14 11.85 18.01
N LEU A 29 -52.51 11.70 16.74
CA LEU A 29 -52.40 10.43 16.02
C LEU A 29 -50.94 9.97 15.95
N ILE A 30 -50.02 10.84 15.53
CA ILE A 30 -48.58 10.53 15.45
C ILE A 30 -48.01 10.13 16.81
N ARG A 31 -48.33 10.89 17.88
CA ARG A 31 -47.88 10.57 19.23
C ARG A 31 -48.39 9.20 19.67
N ASP A 32 -49.68 8.94 19.46
CA ASP A 32 -50.32 7.71 19.90
C ASP A 32 -49.82 6.50 19.08
N LEU A 33 -49.56 6.68 17.77
CA LEU A 33 -48.90 5.69 16.92
C LEU A 33 -47.47 5.40 17.42
N ARG A 34 -46.65 6.42 17.68
CA ARG A 34 -45.30 6.19 18.22
C ARG A 34 -45.30 5.44 19.56
N MET A 35 -46.30 5.68 20.40
CA MET A 35 -46.39 5.03 21.71
C MET A 35 -46.97 3.62 21.67
N GLN A 36 -47.96 3.36 20.80
CA GLN A 36 -48.78 2.14 20.85
C GLN A 36 -48.68 1.28 19.59
N ASN A 37 -48.23 1.83 18.45
CA ASN A 37 -48.15 1.18 17.14
C ASN A 37 -46.88 1.68 16.40
N LYS A 38 -45.70 1.41 16.97
CA LYS A 38 -44.40 1.88 16.46
C LYS A 38 -44.15 1.46 15.02
N ASP A 39 -44.55 0.24 14.67
CA ASP A 39 -44.52 -0.33 13.33
C ASP A 39 -45.21 0.58 12.29
N VAL A 40 -46.42 1.06 12.59
CA VAL A 40 -47.18 1.96 11.71
C VAL A 40 -46.62 3.38 11.74
N PHE A 41 -46.15 3.85 12.90
CA PHE A 41 -45.45 5.13 13.00
C PHE A 41 -44.22 5.18 12.10
N GLN A 42 -43.41 4.12 12.07
CA GLN A 42 -42.21 4.06 11.24
C GLN A 42 -42.53 4.09 9.76
N VAL A 43 -43.63 3.44 9.33
CA VAL A 43 -44.11 3.56 7.95
C VAL A 43 -44.39 5.02 7.60
N ILE A 44 -45.18 5.73 8.42
CA ILE A 44 -45.50 7.15 8.15
C ILE A 44 -44.22 7.99 8.21
N TYR A 45 -43.42 7.82 9.27
CA TYR A 45 -42.20 8.57 9.48
C TYR A 45 -41.27 8.40 8.30
N ASN A 46 -41.07 7.17 7.80
CA ASN A 46 -40.22 6.81 6.68
C ASN A 46 -40.73 7.24 5.30
N HIS A 47 -42.04 7.18 5.03
CA HIS A 47 -42.62 7.56 3.74
C HIS A 47 -43.02 9.05 3.66
N ALA A 48 -43.01 9.77 4.78
CA ALA A 48 -43.23 11.20 4.82
C ALA A 48 -42.01 11.93 4.25
N ASP A 49 -42.02 12.19 2.95
CA ASP A 49 -40.92 12.75 2.15
C ASP A 49 -41.09 14.25 1.84
N LYS A 50 -42.31 14.79 1.87
CA LYS A 50 -42.59 16.21 1.61
C LYS A 50 -42.00 17.12 2.70
N VAL A 51 -41.45 18.29 2.34
CA VAL A 51 -41.00 19.32 3.31
C VAL A 51 -42.04 19.71 4.37
N ALA A 52 -43.35 19.60 4.07
CA ALA A 52 -44.40 19.85 5.07
C ALA A 52 -44.31 18.90 6.28
N TRP A 53 -43.87 17.66 6.05
CA TRP A 53 -43.59 16.70 7.11
C TRP A 53 -42.32 17.03 7.88
N HIS A 54 -41.27 17.50 7.21
CA HIS A 54 -40.08 18.03 7.90
C HIS A 54 -40.47 19.07 8.95
N HIS A 55 -41.21 20.12 8.56
CA HIS A 55 -41.68 21.16 9.47
C HIS A 55 -42.56 20.60 10.60
N PHE A 56 -43.42 19.62 10.29
CA PHE A 56 -44.26 18.98 11.29
C PHE A 56 -43.43 18.19 12.32
N TRP A 57 -42.43 17.40 11.87
CA TRP A 57 -41.54 16.66 12.76
C TRP A 57 -40.75 17.59 13.66
N MET A 58 -40.18 18.67 13.11
CA MET A 58 -39.46 19.68 13.87
C MET A 58 -40.36 20.38 14.91
N LYS A 59 -41.63 20.64 14.57
CA LYS A 59 -42.59 21.31 15.47
C LYS A 59 -43.18 20.39 16.53
N LYS A 60 -43.32 19.08 16.25
CA LYS A 60 -44.12 18.15 17.10
C LYS A 60 -43.36 16.94 17.60
N LEU A 61 -42.53 16.31 16.76
CA LEU A 61 -41.81 15.08 17.09
C LEU A 61 -40.49 15.36 17.81
N VAL A 62 -39.65 16.25 17.29
CA VAL A 62 -38.35 16.58 17.89
C VAL A 62 -38.50 17.09 19.35
N PRO A 63 -39.43 18.00 19.67
CA PRO A 63 -39.66 18.41 21.06
C PRO A 63 -40.12 17.26 21.96
N LEU A 64 -40.90 16.31 21.42
CA LEU A 64 -41.31 15.11 22.17
C LEU A 64 -40.10 14.22 22.47
N LEU A 65 -39.21 14.00 21.50
CA LEU A 65 -37.99 13.19 21.69
C LEU A 65 -37.06 13.82 22.74
N LYS A 66 -36.87 15.14 22.69
CA LYS A 66 -36.11 15.89 23.70
C LYS A 66 -36.72 15.77 25.09
N ASN A 67 -38.04 15.94 25.22
CA ASN A 67 -38.74 15.80 26.50
C ASN A 67 -38.63 14.38 27.09
N LEU A 68 -38.47 13.37 26.24
CA LEU A 68 -38.30 11.97 26.65
C LEU A 68 -36.82 11.58 26.86
N ASN A 69 -35.86 12.50 26.61
CA ASN A 69 -34.42 12.21 26.55
C ASN A 69 -34.09 11.02 25.63
N ASP A 70 -34.79 10.90 24.51
CA ASP A 70 -34.61 9.82 23.53
C ASP A 70 -33.47 10.15 22.56
N ILE A 71 -32.22 10.00 23.03
CA ILE A 71 -31.00 10.31 22.26
C ILE A 71 -30.90 9.46 20.98
N GLU A 72 -31.35 8.20 21.04
CA GLU A 72 -31.35 7.30 19.87
C GLU A 72 -32.35 7.78 18.81
N GLY A 73 -33.57 8.15 19.22
CA GLY A 73 -34.55 8.74 18.33
C GLY A 73 -34.09 10.08 17.73
N LEU A 74 -33.39 10.91 18.51
CA LEU A 74 -32.83 12.18 18.03
C LEU A 74 -31.69 11.96 17.02
N THR A 75 -30.80 11.00 17.27
CA THR A 75 -29.70 10.64 16.36
C THR A 75 -30.24 10.06 15.05
N THR A 76 -31.27 9.20 15.13
CA THR A 76 -31.99 8.68 13.95
C THR A 76 -32.60 9.81 13.13
N HIS A 77 -33.22 10.80 13.81
CA HIS A 77 -33.76 11.98 13.14
C HIS A 77 -32.66 12.84 12.52
N ALA A 78 -31.49 12.92 13.14
CA ALA A 78 -30.34 13.65 12.61
C ALA A 78 -29.83 13.05 11.30
N HIS A 79 -29.84 11.73 11.12
CA HIS A 79 -29.55 11.14 9.82
C HIS A 79 -30.67 11.40 8.81
N ARG A 80 -31.92 11.12 9.21
CA ARG A 80 -33.10 11.26 8.34
C ARG A 80 -33.27 12.66 7.76
N ILE A 81 -33.04 13.69 8.57
CA ILE A 81 -33.29 15.08 8.18
C ILE A 81 -32.48 15.49 6.93
N SER A 82 -31.37 14.79 6.65
CA SER A 82 -30.54 14.98 5.46
C SER A 82 -31.32 14.88 4.15
N GLN A 83 -32.45 14.16 4.09
CA GLN A 83 -33.25 14.04 2.88
C GLN A 83 -33.85 15.38 2.44
N TRP A 84 -34.10 16.30 3.37
CA TRP A 84 -34.64 17.64 3.11
C TRP A 84 -33.58 18.73 3.05
N LYS A 85 -32.29 18.35 3.01
CA LYS A 85 -31.16 19.30 3.03
C LYS A 85 -31.24 20.39 1.95
N ASN A 86 -31.90 20.12 0.83
CA ASN A 86 -32.08 21.09 -0.25
C ASN A 86 -33.46 21.78 -0.28
N GLU A 87 -34.44 21.27 0.47
CA GLU A 87 -35.80 21.83 0.56
C GLU A 87 -35.97 22.77 1.76
N ASP A 88 -35.34 22.46 2.90
CA ASP A 88 -35.23 23.31 4.10
C ASP A 88 -33.82 23.23 4.70
N ALA A 89 -32.84 23.75 3.96
CA ALA A 89 -31.43 23.74 4.37
C ALA A 89 -31.22 24.37 5.77
N LEU A 90 -31.89 25.50 6.06
CA LEU A 90 -31.76 26.18 7.35
C LEU A 90 -32.29 25.33 8.51
N GLY A 91 -33.44 24.68 8.34
CA GLY A 91 -34.01 23.77 9.34
C GLY A 91 -33.10 22.57 9.63
N VAL A 92 -32.56 21.95 8.57
CA VAL A 92 -31.62 20.83 8.66
C VAL A 92 -30.33 21.21 9.39
N LEU A 93 -29.69 22.30 8.96
CA LEU A 93 -28.41 22.76 9.52
C LEU A 93 -28.54 23.21 10.97
N SER A 94 -29.66 23.87 11.32
CA SER A 94 -29.96 24.28 12.69
C SER A 94 -30.09 23.06 13.61
N PHE A 95 -30.79 22.02 13.17
CA PHE A 95 -30.97 20.80 13.96
C PHE A 95 -29.65 20.04 14.15
N TRP A 96 -28.86 19.88 13.09
CA TRP A 96 -27.52 19.28 13.21
C TRP A 96 -26.62 20.04 14.17
N SER A 97 -26.65 21.38 14.10
CA SER A 97 -25.90 22.24 15.03
C SER A 97 -26.31 22.01 16.49
N GLU A 98 -27.61 21.86 16.75
CA GLU A 98 -28.13 21.56 18.09
C GLU A 98 -27.72 20.17 18.57
N MET A 99 -27.73 19.16 17.68
CA MET A 99 -27.32 17.79 18.02
C MET A 99 -25.84 17.68 18.39
N LEU A 100 -24.97 18.45 17.74
CA LEU A 100 -23.54 18.50 18.07
C LEU A 100 -23.25 19.14 19.45
N GLU A 101 -24.20 19.91 20.00
CA GLU A 101 -24.08 20.54 21.32
C GLU A 101 -24.74 19.73 22.44
N MET A 102 -25.40 18.62 22.10
CA MET A 102 -26.20 17.86 23.04
C MET A 102 -25.36 16.83 23.80
N ASP A 103 -25.52 16.79 25.13
CA ASP A 103 -24.87 15.82 26.00
C ASP A 103 -25.40 14.40 25.75
N GLY A 104 -24.49 13.43 25.62
CA GLY A 104 -24.81 12.01 25.42
C GLY A 104 -24.91 11.56 23.95
N VAL A 105 -24.75 12.48 22.98
CA VAL A 105 -24.62 12.15 21.56
C VAL A 105 -23.19 11.70 21.24
N ASP A 106 -23.04 10.69 20.39
CA ASP A 106 -21.74 10.28 19.85
C ASP A 106 -21.28 11.28 18.78
N HIS A 107 -20.56 12.32 19.21
CA HIS A 107 -20.16 13.44 18.35
C HIS A 107 -19.24 13.00 17.21
N GLU A 108 -18.37 12.02 17.42
CA GLU A 108 -17.45 11.52 16.38
C GLU A 108 -18.23 10.89 15.22
N ARG A 109 -19.15 9.99 15.55
CA ARG A 109 -19.95 9.28 14.53
C ARG A 109 -20.93 10.20 13.82
N LEU A 110 -21.57 11.10 14.57
CA LEU A 110 -22.47 12.10 13.98
C LEU A 110 -21.70 13.07 13.08
N ALA A 111 -20.51 13.53 13.49
CA ALA A 111 -19.66 14.41 12.70
C ALA A 111 -19.24 13.77 11.38
N GLY A 112 -18.83 12.51 11.39
CA GLY A 112 -18.47 11.76 10.17
C GLY A 112 -19.64 11.68 9.18
N SER A 113 -20.85 11.34 9.66
CA SER A 113 -22.04 11.27 8.81
C SER A 113 -22.44 12.65 8.25
N ILE A 114 -22.43 13.69 9.09
CA ILE A 114 -22.73 15.06 8.64
C ILE A 114 -21.70 15.52 7.61
N ALA A 115 -20.41 15.25 7.81
CA ALA A 115 -19.34 15.60 6.88
C ALA A 115 -19.53 14.99 5.49
N VAL A 116 -20.04 13.78 5.38
CA VAL A 116 -20.40 13.18 4.08
C VAL A 116 -21.57 13.93 3.45
N GLN A 117 -22.62 14.19 4.24
CA GLN A 117 -23.86 14.80 3.77
C GLN A 117 -23.71 16.27 3.35
N THR A 118 -22.82 17.03 4.00
CA THR A 118 -22.51 18.42 3.62
C THR A 118 -21.93 18.52 2.21
N THR A 119 -21.27 17.47 1.70
CA THR A 119 -20.76 17.45 0.32
C THR A 119 -21.83 17.22 -0.75
N GLN A 120 -23.09 16.99 -0.33
CA GLN A 120 -24.22 16.66 -1.21
C GLN A 120 -25.31 17.75 -1.25
N PHE A 121 -25.08 18.93 -0.67
CA PHE A 121 -26.01 20.05 -0.82
C PHE A 121 -25.95 20.62 -2.24
N ASP A 122 -27.09 21.13 -2.72
CA ASP A 122 -27.16 21.85 -3.98
C ASP A 122 -26.39 23.16 -3.87
N VAL A 123 -25.83 23.61 -4.99
CA VAL A 123 -25.00 24.82 -5.09
C VAL A 123 -25.65 26.04 -4.43
N GLU A 124 -26.97 26.18 -4.55
CA GLU A 124 -27.75 27.30 -4.00
C GLU A 124 -27.80 27.29 -2.46
N ASN A 125 -27.68 26.12 -1.82
CA ASN A 125 -27.76 25.94 -0.37
C ASN A 125 -26.40 25.73 0.29
N MET A 126 -25.34 25.45 -0.48
CA MET A 126 -23.99 25.21 0.04
C MET A 126 -23.53 26.31 0.99
N ALA A 127 -23.75 27.59 0.65
CA ALA A 127 -23.32 28.73 1.45
C ALA A 127 -23.84 28.71 2.91
N LEU A 128 -25.00 28.09 3.13
CA LEU A 128 -25.62 27.98 4.46
C LEU A 128 -24.84 27.03 5.39
N CYS A 129 -24.04 26.11 4.84
CA CYS A 129 -23.33 25.09 5.62
C CYS A 129 -22.13 25.64 6.40
N GLY A 130 -21.66 26.88 6.11
CA GLY A 130 -20.47 27.49 6.70
C GLY A 130 -20.37 27.33 8.22
N PRO A 131 -21.34 27.83 9.01
CA PRO A 131 -21.30 27.73 10.47
C PRO A 131 -21.22 26.30 11.01
N LEU A 132 -21.87 25.34 10.34
CA LEU A 132 -21.85 23.94 10.75
C LEU A 132 -20.49 23.30 10.46
N VAL A 133 -19.91 23.58 9.29
CA VAL A 133 -18.56 23.08 8.95
C VAL A 133 -17.52 23.64 9.92
N THR A 134 -17.61 24.91 10.31
CA THR A 134 -16.72 25.49 11.34
C THR A 134 -16.85 24.75 12.69
N LYS A 135 -18.08 24.38 13.10
CA LYS A 135 -18.28 23.57 14.32
C LYS A 135 -17.66 22.17 14.19
N LEU A 136 -17.80 21.52 13.04
CA LEU A 136 -17.21 20.20 12.79
C LEU A 136 -15.68 20.25 12.80
N LEU A 137 -15.07 21.32 12.29
CA LEU A 137 -13.63 21.52 12.29
C LEU A 137 -13.03 21.66 13.71
N ALA A 138 -13.85 22.08 14.69
CA ALA A 138 -13.43 22.21 16.09
C ALA A 138 -13.47 20.86 16.87
N LEU A 139 -14.01 19.79 16.28
CA LEU A 139 -14.04 18.47 16.89
C LEU A 139 -12.75 17.69 16.57
N PRO A 140 -12.33 16.74 17.43
CA PRO A 140 -11.19 15.87 17.14
C PRO A 140 -11.32 15.20 15.78
N ARG A 141 -10.27 15.29 14.97
CA ARG A 141 -10.25 14.76 13.60
C ARG A 141 -10.00 13.24 13.63
N GLN A 142 -10.71 12.51 12.77
CA GLN A 142 -10.41 11.11 12.45
C GLN A 142 -9.43 11.05 11.26
N ASP A 143 -8.64 9.97 11.17
CA ASP A 143 -7.63 9.76 10.12
C ASP A 143 -8.17 9.89 8.68
N TYR A 144 -9.48 9.70 8.48
CA TYR A 144 -10.17 9.91 7.21
C TYR A 144 -11.36 10.86 7.37
N SER A 145 -11.18 12.13 7.00
CA SER A 145 -12.22 13.17 7.10
C SER A 145 -12.70 13.63 5.72
N PHE A 146 -14.03 13.61 5.50
CA PHE A 146 -14.66 14.17 4.30
C PHE A 146 -14.81 15.70 4.35
N LEU A 147 -14.37 16.35 5.44
CA LEU A 147 -14.53 17.79 5.67
C LEU A 147 -13.73 18.65 4.68
N GLY A 148 -12.55 18.20 4.25
CA GLY A 148 -11.73 18.94 3.28
C GLY A 148 -12.47 19.24 1.98
N LYS A 149 -13.23 18.26 1.47
CA LYS A 149 -14.09 18.45 0.28
C LYS A 149 -15.18 19.50 0.51
N ALA A 150 -15.87 19.45 1.66
CA ALA A 150 -16.92 20.43 1.98
C ALA A 150 -16.34 21.85 2.11
N LEU A 151 -15.19 21.97 2.79
CA LEU A 151 -14.46 23.22 2.97
C LEU A 151 -14.04 23.84 1.63
N ALA A 152 -13.51 23.03 0.71
CA ALA A 152 -13.11 23.49 -0.62
C ALA A 152 -14.28 24.12 -1.41
N TYR A 153 -15.48 23.56 -1.30
CA TYR A 153 -16.66 24.17 -1.93
C TYR A 153 -17.08 25.48 -1.26
N LEU A 154 -17.13 25.52 0.08
CA LEU A 154 -17.57 26.71 0.81
C LEU A 154 -16.67 27.92 0.57
N VAL A 155 -15.37 27.68 0.46
CA VAL A 155 -14.38 28.71 0.15
C VAL A 155 -14.52 29.21 -1.29
N ASP A 156 -14.78 28.32 -2.26
CA ASP A 156 -15.04 28.71 -3.66
C ASP A 156 -16.32 29.56 -3.80
N PHE A 157 -17.33 29.30 -2.99
CA PHE A 157 -18.56 30.11 -2.92
C PHE A 157 -18.42 31.37 -2.06
N GLY A 158 -17.25 31.63 -1.46
CA GLY A 158 -16.99 32.80 -0.60
C GLY A 158 -17.80 32.79 0.70
N SER A 159 -18.21 31.61 1.18
CA SER A 159 -19.00 31.44 2.41
C SER A 159 -18.15 31.13 3.64
N LEU A 160 -16.92 30.66 3.43
CA LEU A 160 -15.88 30.57 4.44
C LEU A 160 -14.63 31.27 3.93
N ASP A 161 -13.89 31.88 4.86
CA ASP A 161 -12.69 32.63 4.54
C ASP A 161 -11.47 31.71 4.36
N ASP A 162 -10.46 32.21 3.65
CA ASP A 162 -9.23 31.46 3.37
C ASP A 162 -8.42 31.17 4.65
N GLU A 163 -8.61 31.94 5.72
CA GLU A 163 -8.05 31.68 7.06
C GLU A 163 -8.51 30.34 7.62
N VAL A 164 -9.80 30.00 7.44
CA VAL A 164 -10.37 28.72 7.90
C VAL A 164 -9.80 27.55 7.08
N LEU A 165 -9.61 27.77 5.78
CA LEU A 165 -8.94 26.79 4.92
C LEU A 165 -7.48 26.57 5.34
N TRP A 166 -6.76 27.64 5.64
CA TRP A 166 -5.36 27.55 6.04
C TRP A 166 -5.19 26.86 7.40
N ASP A 167 -6.06 27.18 8.38
CA ASP A 167 -6.09 26.50 9.68
C ASP A 167 -6.38 25.00 9.54
N TYR A 168 -7.24 24.61 8.57
CA TYR A 168 -7.43 23.20 8.24
C TYR A 168 -6.14 22.53 7.73
N ILE A 169 -5.43 23.18 6.81
CA ILE A 169 -4.23 22.64 6.13
C ILE A 169 -3.05 22.52 7.09
N ALA A 170 -2.83 23.53 7.93
CA ALA A 170 -1.57 23.73 8.64
C ALA A 170 -1.72 23.99 10.15
N GLY A 171 -2.95 24.09 10.69
CA GLY A 171 -3.19 24.43 12.10
C GLY A 171 -2.65 23.40 13.10
N ASP A 172 -2.44 22.15 12.66
CA ASP A 172 -1.90 21.06 13.49
C ASP A 172 -0.36 21.09 13.59
N ILE A 173 0.32 22.03 12.91
CA ILE A 173 1.79 22.15 12.89
C ILE A 173 2.26 23.00 14.08
N SER A 174 2.95 22.38 15.03
CA SER A 174 3.61 23.08 16.14
C SER A 174 4.97 23.67 15.74
N GLU A 175 5.55 24.55 16.57
CA GLU A 175 6.92 25.03 16.36
C GLU A 175 7.96 23.89 16.38
N GLU A 176 7.73 22.85 17.17
CA GLU A 176 8.61 21.67 17.21
C GLU A 176 8.54 20.88 15.91
N ASP A 177 7.33 20.70 15.35
CA ASP A 177 7.12 20.05 14.05
C ASP A 177 7.79 20.87 12.94
N ALA A 178 7.57 22.18 12.91
CA ALA A 178 8.17 23.08 11.93
C ALA A 178 9.72 23.06 11.97
N ALA A 179 10.30 22.87 13.16
CA ALA A 179 11.74 22.79 13.34
C ALA A 179 12.34 21.44 12.90
N THR A 180 11.54 20.40 12.64
CA THR A 180 12.03 19.11 12.10
C THR A 180 12.21 19.17 10.57
N PHE A 181 12.87 18.17 9.99
CA PHE A 181 13.15 18.11 8.55
C PHE A 181 11.88 17.87 7.69
N HIS A 182 10.85 17.25 8.27
CA HIS A 182 9.53 17.06 7.64
C HIS A 182 8.42 17.39 8.63
N PHE A 183 7.23 17.78 8.17
CA PHE A 183 6.11 18.18 9.02
C PHE A 183 5.38 17.03 9.76
N ASN A 184 6.05 15.89 10.05
CA ASN A 184 5.49 14.73 10.76
C ASN A 184 4.13 14.24 10.25
N GLN A 185 3.87 14.34 8.94
CA GLN A 185 2.59 13.99 8.29
C GLN A 185 1.37 14.80 8.74
N LYS A 186 1.55 16.00 9.34
CA LYS A 186 0.46 16.85 9.84
C LYS A 186 -0.06 17.89 8.84
N LEU A 187 0.51 17.96 7.64
CA LEU A 187 0.02 18.83 6.57
C LEU A 187 -1.16 18.19 5.86
N HIS A 188 -2.27 18.91 5.72
CA HIS A 188 -3.49 18.44 5.04
C HIS A 188 -3.73 19.17 3.72
N CYS A 189 -2.90 18.87 2.72
CA CYS A 189 -2.95 19.50 1.40
C CYS A 189 -3.05 18.52 0.22
N GLN A 190 -3.23 17.23 0.45
CA GLN A 190 -3.24 16.25 -0.64
C GLN A 190 -4.48 16.37 -1.52
N PRO A 191 -4.38 16.10 -2.83
CA PRO A 191 -5.51 16.23 -3.76
C PRO A 191 -6.79 15.48 -3.33
N HIS A 192 -6.63 14.29 -2.72
CA HIS A 192 -7.76 13.46 -2.31
C HIS A 192 -8.52 14.04 -1.10
N GLU A 193 -7.88 14.87 -0.27
CA GLU A 193 -8.53 15.53 0.88
C GLU A 193 -9.58 16.57 0.45
N PHE A 194 -9.40 17.18 -0.74
CA PHE A 194 -10.35 18.14 -1.32
C PHE A 194 -11.26 17.52 -2.41
N GLY A 195 -11.15 16.22 -2.65
CA GLY A 195 -12.02 15.42 -3.53
C GLY A 195 -11.52 15.21 -4.97
N ASP A 196 -11.87 14.06 -5.55
CA ASP A 196 -11.34 13.54 -6.83
C ASP A 196 -11.52 14.44 -8.07
N ARG A 197 -12.51 15.34 -8.04
CA ARG A 197 -12.83 16.23 -9.17
C ARG A 197 -11.91 17.43 -9.27
N LYS A 198 -11.14 17.77 -8.22
CA LYS A 198 -10.30 18.97 -8.17
C LYS A 198 -8.87 18.64 -7.72
N LYS A 199 -8.17 17.82 -8.52
CA LYS A 199 -6.78 17.41 -8.22
C LYS A 199 -5.83 18.58 -7.91
N ASN A 200 -6.11 19.78 -8.41
CA ASN A 200 -5.30 20.99 -8.22
C ASN A 200 -6.03 22.11 -7.45
N PHE A 201 -6.96 21.77 -6.54
CA PHE A 201 -7.77 22.75 -5.81
C PHE A 201 -6.92 23.84 -5.14
N LEU A 202 -5.97 23.44 -4.30
CA LEU A 202 -5.14 24.35 -3.49
C LEU A 202 -4.38 25.36 -4.37
N ALA A 203 -3.69 24.87 -5.40
CA ALA A 203 -2.98 25.72 -6.36
C ALA A 203 -3.92 26.69 -7.10
N SER A 204 -5.12 26.23 -7.46
CA SER A 204 -6.10 27.07 -8.17
C SER A 204 -6.67 28.15 -7.26
N ARG A 205 -6.90 27.83 -5.98
CA ARG A 205 -7.39 28.79 -4.99
C ARG A 205 -6.32 29.81 -4.62
N MET A 206 -5.07 29.42 -4.41
CA MET A 206 -3.96 30.35 -4.13
C MET A 206 -3.69 31.33 -5.29
N ARG A 207 -3.87 30.91 -6.55
CA ARG A 207 -3.81 31.84 -7.70
C ARG A 207 -4.93 32.90 -7.67
N ALA A 208 -6.10 32.54 -7.14
CA ALA A 208 -7.27 33.41 -7.10
C ALA A 208 -7.34 34.27 -5.82
N SER A 209 -6.74 33.83 -4.72
CA SER A 209 -6.78 34.49 -3.42
C SER A 209 -5.39 34.91 -2.93
N ALA A 210 -5.14 36.21 -2.99
CA ALA A 210 -3.97 36.84 -2.39
C ALA A 210 -3.88 36.59 -0.88
N SER A 211 -5.02 36.56 -0.17
CA SER A 211 -5.06 36.33 1.27
C SER A 211 -4.56 34.93 1.64
N LEU A 212 -5.01 33.89 0.91
CA LEU A 212 -4.53 32.52 1.15
C LEU A 212 -3.03 32.39 0.87
N LEU A 213 -2.56 33.03 -0.19
CA LEU A 213 -1.14 33.03 -0.53
C LEU A 213 -0.29 33.74 0.53
N ASP A 214 -0.75 34.87 1.06
CA ASP A 214 -0.08 35.59 2.14
C ASP A 214 -0.01 34.78 3.45
N LEU A 215 -1.08 34.05 3.80
CA LEU A 215 -1.10 33.13 4.94
C LEU A 215 -0.05 32.01 4.78
N ALA A 216 0.02 31.43 3.58
CA ALA A 216 1.00 30.39 3.28
C ALA A 216 2.44 30.91 3.36
N ILE A 217 2.72 32.07 2.77
CA ILE A 217 4.07 32.68 2.79
C ILE A 217 4.46 33.05 4.23
N ALA A 218 3.56 33.66 5.00
CA ALA A 218 3.81 34.00 6.40
C ALA A 218 4.13 32.76 7.25
N SER A 219 3.45 31.64 6.99
CA SER A 219 3.70 30.38 7.67
C SER A 219 5.05 29.78 7.27
N ILE A 220 5.40 29.81 5.98
CA ILE A 220 6.72 29.37 5.48
C ILE A 220 7.84 30.20 6.11
N GLU A 221 7.69 31.52 6.19
CA GLU A 221 8.65 32.41 6.88
C GLU A 221 8.77 32.05 8.37
N GLN A 222 7.65 31.77 9.04
CA GLN A 222 7.66 31.34 10.44
C GLN A 222 8.37 30.00 10.63
N TRP A 223 8.07 29.01 9.78
CA TRP A 223 8.69 27.68 9.84
C TRP A 223 10.18 27.72 9.52
N SER A 224 10.58 28.54 8.54
CA SER A 224 11.99 28.78 8.20
C SER A 224 12.74 29.35 9.40
N ASN A 225 12.16 30.35 10.07
CA ASN A 225 12.73 30.92 11.29
C ASN A 225 12.88 29.90 12.43
N ALA A 226 11.91 28.99 12.59
CA ALA A 226 11.98 27.91 13.59
C ALA A 226 13.13 26.94 13.29
N ARG A 227 13.32 26.55 12.02
CA ARG A 227 14.47 25.73 11.58
C ARG A 227 15.80 26.45 11.81
N SER A 228 15.91 27.71 11.43
CA SER A 228 17.14 28.50 11.59
C SER A 228 17.57 28.59 13.06
N ARG A 229 16.63 28.79 13.99
CA ARG A 229 16.92 28.80 15.44
C ARG A 229 17.41 27.45 15.95
N ARG A 230 16.82 26.33 15.50
CA ARG A 230 17.21 24.98 15.94
C ARG A 230 18.61 24.60 15.49
N TYR A 231 18.96 24.90 14.24
CA TYR A 231 20.24 24.51 13.65
C TYR A 231 21.35 25.56 13.78
N GLY A 232 21.08 26.70 14.42
CA GLY A 232 22.05 27.77 14.63
C GLY A 232 22.49 28.45 13.33
N LEU A 233 21.60 28.50 12.34
CA LEU A 233 21.87 29.08 11.03
C LEU A 233 21.79 30.62 11.09
N PRO A 234 22.54 31.34 10.24
CA PRO A 234 22.45 32.79 10.18
C PRO A 234 21.02 33.25 9.91
N ILE A 235 20.52 34.18 10.74
CA ILE A 235 19.21 34.82 10.53
C ILE A 235 19.30 35.88 9.41
N GLU A 236 20.51 36.39 9.17
CA GLU A 236 20.83 37.36 8.13
C GLU A 236 21.52 36.64 6.96
N GLY A 237 21.00 36.83 5.74
CA GLY A 237 21.53 36.22 4.51
C GLY A 237 20.67 35.08 3.93
N PHE A 238 21.12 34.49 2.82
CA PHE A 238 20.47 33.36 2.15
C PHE A 238 20.62 32.07 2.97
N TYR A 239 19.53 31.30 3.08
CA TYR A 239 19.54 29.95 3.61
C TYR A 239 18.71 29.01 2.72
N VAL A 240 19.23 27.83 2.41
CA VAL A 240 18.61 26.86 1.50
C VAL A 240 17.20 26.44 1.95
N GLY A 241 16.92 26.42 3.27
CA GLY A 241 15.56 26.31 3.77
C GLY A 241 14.78 25.11 3.23
N PHE A 242 13.64 25.39 2.62
CA PHE A 242 12.71 24.44 2.02
C PHE A 242 12.94 24.21 0.53
N LEU A 243 14.07 24.66 -0.04
CA LEU A 243 14.35 24.57 -1.47
C LEU A 243 14.28 23.13 -2.02
N SER A 244 14.64 22.12 -1.21
CA SER A 244 14.51 20.70 -1.60
C SER A 244 13.07 20.21 -1.73
N GLY A 245 12.08 20.96 -1.21
CA GLY A 245 10.66 20.67 -1.35
C GLY A 245 10.02 21.32 -2.59
N THR A 246 10.79 22.04 -3.42
CA THR A 246 10.29 22.79 -4.58
C THR A 246 10.69 22.16 -5.92
N SER A 247 10.26 22.75 -7.03
CA SER A 247 10.67 22.32 -8.38
C SER A 247 12.17 22.51 -8.65
N HIS A 248 12.89 23.18 -7.75
CA HIS A 248 14.35 23.22 -7.73
C HIS A 248 14.93 21.81 -7.62
N ASP A 249 14.43 20.99 -6.69
CA ASP A 249 14.93 19.62 -6.51
C ASP A 249 14.66 18.76 -7.75
N ASP A 250 13.59 19.02 -8.50
CA ASP A 250 13.33 18.30 -9.74
C ASP A 250 14.41 18.53 -10.82
N THR A 251 15.04 19.70 -10.80
CA THR A 251 16.10 20.11 -11.74
C THR A 251 17.48 19.75 -11.19
N HIS A 252 17.62 19.71 -9.87
CA HIS A 252 18.88 19.53 -9.15
C HIS A 252 19.04 18.14 -8.51
N SER A 253 18.08 17.22 -8.73
CA SER A 253 18.17 15.81 -8.33
C SER A 253 18.06 14.84 -9.52
N GLN A 254 18.82 13.74 -9.45
CA GLN A 254 18.67 12.59 -10.35
C GLN A 254 18.27 11.36 -9.54
N CYS A 255 16.97 11.11 -9.47
CA CYS A 255 16.41 9.98 -8.71
C CYS A 255 15.50 9.12 -9.58
N ASP A 256 15.63 7.78 -9.49
CA ASP A 256 14.78 6.83 -10.23
C ASP A 256 13.31 6.91 -9.82
N PHE A 257 13.08 7.23 -8.55
CA PHE A 257 11.75 7.37 -7.96
C PHE A 257 11.65 8.71 -7.24
N ARG A 258 10.55 9.44 -7.50
CA ARG A 258 10.21 10.69 -6.78
C ARG A 258 8.90 10.46 -6.03
N HIS A 259 8.97 10.55 -4.70
CA HIS A 259 7.78 10.54 -3.86
C HIS A 259 7.21 11.97 -3.82
N THR A 260 5.92 12.14 -4.12
CA THR A 260 5.21 13.42 -3.90
C THR A 260 4.53 13.38 -2.54
N ASP A 261 5.13 14.03 -1.54
CA ASP A 261 4.57 14.15 -0.20
C ASP A 261 3.76 15.45 -0.03
N ASN A 262 3.20 15.66 1.16
CA ASN A 262 2.34 16.81 1.46
C ASN A 262 3.12 18.13 1.35
N GLU A 263 4.41 18.11 1.72
CA GLU A 263 5.30 19.26 1.61
C GLU A 263 5.48 19.67 0.14
N ARG A 264 5.78 18.72 -0.76
CA ARG A 264 5.90 18.95 -2.21
C ARG A 264 4.62 19.56 -2.79
N VAL A 265 3.45 19.04 -2.43
CA VAL A 265 2.14 19.54 -2.91
C VAL A 265 1.89 21.00 -2.50
N LEU A 266 2.23 21.36 -1.26
CA LEU A 266 2.09 22.74 -0.77
C LEU A 266 3.00 23.69 -1.53
N PHE A 267 4.29 23.36 -1.67
CA PHE A 267 5.25 24.23 -2.34
C PHE A 267 4.94 24.39 -3.83
N ASP A 268 4.48 23.34 -4.52
CA ASP A 268 3.99 23.45 -5.91
C ASP A 268 2.80 24.42 -6.05
N ALA A 269 1.89 24.41 -5.08
CA ALA A 269 0.75 25.32 -5.06
C ALA A 269 1.17 26.78 -4.87
N VAL A 270 2.09 27.04 -3.93
CA VAL A 270 2.65 28.38 -3.66
C VAL A 270 3.47 28.89 -4.84
N GLU A 271 4.38 28.08 -5.37
CA GLU A 271 5.19 28.39 -6.55
C GLU A 271 4.29 28.80 -7.73
N SER A 272 3.28 27.98 -8.02
CA SER A 272 2.38 28.25 -9.14
C SER A 272 1.54 29.52 -8.95
N ALA A 273 1.18 29.88 -7.71
CA ALA A 273 0.46 31.10 -7.40
C ALA A 273 1.34 32.35 -7.56
N ILE A 274 2.58 32.30 -7.07
CA ILE A 274 3.56 33.39 -7.22
C ILE A 274 3.85 33.63 -8.70
N LEU A 275 4.12 32.58 -9.48
CA LEU A 275 4.36 32.69 -10.92
C LEU A 275 3.17 33.30 -11.66
N HIS A 276 1.94 32.87 -11.32
CA HIS A 276 0.73 33.43 -11.91
C HIS A 276 0.61 34.94 -11.66
N HIS A 277 0.88 35.39 -10.43
CA HIS A 277 0.85 36.81 -10.08
C HIS A 277 1.98 37.61 -10.75
N ALA A 278 3.18 37.04 -10.89
CA ALA A 278 4.29 37.64 -11.60
C ALA A 278 3.99 37.85 -13.09
N ILE A 279 3.53 36.80 -13.78
CA ILE A 279 3.18 36.84 -15.21
C ILE A 279 2.05 37.83 -15.48
N ASN A 280 1.04 37.88 -14.62
CA ASN A 280 -0.09 38.79 -14.77
C ASN A 280 0.15 40.20 -14.21
N ARG A 281 1.34 40.46 -13.64
CA ARG A 281 1.71 41.73 -13.01
C ARG A 281 0.64 42.23 -12.04
N SER A 282 0.14 41.34 -11.18
CA SER A 282 -0.93 41.66 -10.24
C SER A 282 -0.48 42.73 -9.23
N CYS A 283 -1.44 43.44 -8.62
CA CYS A 283 -1.12 44.36 -7.53
C CYS A 283 -0.41 43.65 -6.36
N TRP A 284 -0.77 42.39 -6.11
CA TRP A 284 -0.13 41.56 -5.09
C TRP A 284 1.35 41.32 -5.40
N TRP A 285 1.70 41.01 -6.66
CA TRP A 285 3.09 40.83 -7.07
C TRP A 285 3.91 42.11 -6.90
N ILE A 286 3.37 43.25 -7.36
CA ILE A 286 4.04 44.55 -7.22
C ILE A 286 4.36 44.87 -5.75
N ALA A 287 3.47 44.51 -4.83
CA ALA A 287 3.65 44.74 -3.39
C ALA A 287 4.62 43.75 -2.71
N ASN A 288 4.76 42.52 -3.22
CA ASN A 288 5.49 41.44 -2.54
C ASN A 288 6.79 41.00 -3.21
N ARG A 289 7.05 41.37 -4.47
CA ARG A 289 8.23 40.88 -5.22
C ARG A 289 9.58 41.18 -4.57
N GLU A 290 9.72 42.32 -3.89
CA GLU A 290 10.93 42.64 -3.11
C GLU A 290 11.03 41.80 -1.83
N ARG A 291 9.92 41.64 -1.09
CA ARG A 291 9.85 40.77 0.11
C ARG A 291 10.25 39.34 -0.22
N LEU A 292 9.78 38.80 -1.35
CA LEU A 292 10.08 37.44 -1.79
C LEU A 292 11.51 37.33 -2.32
N GLY A 293 11.93 38.27 -3.18
CA GLY A 293 13.26 38.30 -3.77
C GLY A 293 14.36 38.31 -2.70
N PHE A 294 14.24 39.17 -1.68
CA PHE A 294 15.28 39.33 -0.67
C PHE A 294 15.03 38.54 0.63
N ASN A 295 14.06 37.61 0.64
CA ASN A 295 13.74 36.78 1.82
C ASN A 295 14.91 35.86 2.22
N SER A 296 15.18 35.60 3.49
CA SER A 296 16.24 34.63 3.84
C SER A 296 15.92 33.19 3.45
N GLU A 297 14.63 32.84 3.31
CA GLU A 297 14.17 31.50 2.91
C GLU A 297 14.38 31.23 1.41
N GLY A 298 15.21 30.23 1.12
CA GLY A 298 15.63 29.86 -0.22
C GLY A 298 14.49 29.50 -1.17
N ALA A 299 13.45 28.81 -0.69
CA ALA A 299 12.28 28.50 -1.52
C ALA A 299 11.56 29.78 -2.02
N LEU A 300 11.41 30.80 -1.17
CA LEU A 300 10.74 32.06 -1.52
C LEU A 300 11.58 32.90 -2.50
N ARG A 301 12.92 32.95 -2.29
CA ARG A 301 13.83 33.59 -3.27
C ARG A 301 13.75 32.90 -4.62
N TYR A 302 13.77 31.57 -4.62
CA TYR A 302 13.66 30.76 -5.84
C TYR A 302 12.36 31.06 -6.61
N PHE A 303 11.22 31.15 -5.94
CA PHE A 303 9.96 31.51 -6.60
C PHE A 303 9.97 32.93 -7.18
N ALA A 304 10.57 33.89 -6.48
CA ALA A 304 10.72 35.26 -6.99
C ALA A 304 11.64 35.31 -8.22
N LEU A 305 12.71 34.51 -8.22
CA LEU A 305 13.65 34.36 -9.33
C LEU A 305 12.96 33.77 -10.57
N LEU A 306 12.18 32.69 -10.41
CA LEU A 306 11.37 32.12 -11.48
C LEU A 306 10.35 33.12 -12.03
N GLY A 307 9.63 33.83 -11.14
CA GLY A 307 8.65 34.85 -11.53
C GLY A 307 9.28 35.99 -12.33
N SER A 308 10.46 36.44 -11.91
CA SER A 308 11.23 37.49 -12.60
C SER A 308 11.79 37.00 -13.94
N THR A 309 12.11 35.71 -14.05
CA THR A 309 12.61 35.08 -15.29
C THR A 309 11.50 34.91 -16.34
N GLU A 310 10.30 34.52 -15.92
CA GLU A 310 9.13 34.38 -16.80
C GLU A 310 8.58 35.74 -17.24
N ALA A 311 8.57 36.75 -16.36
CA ALA A 311 8.10 38.11 -16.64
C ALA A 311 9.24 39.14 -16.70
N SER A 312 10.33 38.82 -17.41
CA SER A 312 11.58 39.62 -17.39
C SER A 312 11.42 41.09 -17.79
N SER A 313 10.63 41.39 -18.82
CA SER A 313 10.40 42.77 -19.29
C SER A 313 9.71 43.66 -18.26
N ASP A 314 8.91 43.08 -17.37
CA ASP A 314 8.12 43.81 -16.38
C ASP A 314 8.83 43.95 -15.03
N ASN A 315 9.99 43.31 -14.85
CA ASN A 315 10.72 43.26 -13.58
C ASN A 315 12.16 43.78 -13.68
N LEU A 316 12.51 44.56 -14.71
CA LEU A 316 13.88 45.01 -14.97
C LEU A 316 14.56 45.71 -13.79
N ASP A 317 13.82 46.49 -13.02
CA ASP A 317 14.32 47.19 -11.83
C ASP A 317 14.68 46.22 -10.69
N LEU A 318 13.81 45.24 -10.38
CA LEU A 318 14.13 44.18 -9.40
C LEU A 318 15.27 43.29 -9.91
N ILE A 319 15.25 42.91 -11.18
CA ILE A 319 16.29 42.09 -11.81
C ILE A 319 17.65 42.79 -11.74
N THR A 320 17.68 44.11 -11.99
CA THR A 320 18.91 44.89 -11.86
C THR A 320 19.42 44.82 -10.43
N GLN A 321 18.56 45.04 -9.43
CA GLN A 321 18.96 44.93 -8.02
C GLN A 321 19.50 43.52 -7.71
N MET A 322 18.78 42.46 -8.08
CA MET A 322 19.17 41.07 -7.87
C MET A 322 20.54 40.76 -8.47
N LEU A 323 20.78 41.14 -9.74
CA LEU A 323 22.02 40.78 -10.45
C LEU A 323 23.21 41.70 -10.14
N THR A 324 23.00 42.83 -9.46
CA THR A 324 24.08 43.74 -9.02
C THR A 324 24.56 43.46 -7.61
N ASP A 325 23.75 42.76 -6.80
CA ASP A 325 24.08 42.37 -5.45
C ASP A 325 24.83 41.03 -5.42
N GLY A 326 26.02 41.04 -4.83
CA GLY A 326 26.88 39.86 -4.74
C GLY A 326 26.24 38.70 -3.96
N GLU A 327 25.35 38.98 -3.01
CA GLU A 327 24.66 37.97 -2.19
C GLU A 327 23.68 37.11 -2.98
N TRP A 328 23.33 37.50 -4.21
CA TRP A 328 22.46 36.69 -5.05
C TRP A 328 23.17 35.52 -5.71
N PHE A 329 24.49 35.59 -5.90
CA PHE A 329 25.26 34.56 -6.61
C PHE A 329 25.57 33.34 -5.73
N GLU A 330 24.53 32.85 -5.06
CA GLU A 330 24.54 31.65 -4.24
C GLU A 330 24.67 30.41 -5.12
N VAL A 331 25.56 29.51 -4.70
CA VAL A 331 25.93 28.32 -5.47
C VAL A 331 24.70 27.45 -5.79
N SER A 332 23.75 27.37 -4.86
CA SER A 332 22.53 26.57 -4.98
C SER A 332 21.55 27.07 -6.05
N LEU A 333 21.59 28.35 -6.43
CA LEU A 333 20.69 28.98 -7.43
C LEU A 333 21.42 29.41 -8.71
N SER A 334 22.70 29.05 -8.85
CA SER A 334 23.55 29.47 -9.97
C SER A 334 22.96 29.18 -11.34
N TYR A 335 22.30 28.02 -11.51
CA TYR A 335 21.66 27.67 -12.77
C TYR A 335 20.51 28.62 -13.08
N GLU A 336 19.58 28.83 -12.15
CA GLU A 336 18.42 29.70 -12.35
C GLU A 336 18.80 31.16 -12.55
N ILE A 337 19.82 31.65 -11.85
CA ILE A 337 20.36 33.00 -12.05
C ILE A 337 20.92 33.15 -13.46
N GLY A 338 21.63 32.12 -13.96
CA GLY A 338 22.06 32.08 -15.35
C GLY A 338 20.88 32.18 -16.33
N SER A 339 19.74 31.52 -16.03
CA SER A 339 18.53 31.61 -16.85
C SER A 339 17.94 33.01 -16.83
N LEU A 340 17.97 33.68 -15.66
CA LEU A 340 17.52 35.06 -15.54
C LEU A 340 18.40 36.00 -16.36
N ILE A 341 19.73 35.87 -16.27
CA ILE A 341 20.69 36.66 -17.06
C ILE A 341 20.42 36.49 -18.55
N GLU A 342 20.28 35.24 -19.02
CA GLU A 342 20.04 34.91 -20.42
C GLU A 342 18.79 35.60 -20.98
N ARG A 343 17.70 35.62 -20.21
CA ARG A 343 16.45 36.22 -20.65
C ARG A 343 16.38 37.74 -20.49
N SER A 344 17.02 38.31 -19.47
CA SER A 344 16.80 39.71 -19.08
C SER A 344 17.90 40.67 -19.52
N LEU A 345 19.15 40.21 -19.65
CA LEU A 345 20.30 41.12 -19.77
C LEU A 345 20.22 42.02 -21.02
N ILE A 346 19.71 41.49 -22.13
CA ILE A 346 19.51 42.26 -23.39
C ILE A 346 18.53 43.42 -23.25
N GLN A 347 17.67 43.39 -22.23
CA GLN A 347 16.63 44.39 -21.98
C GLN A 347 17.09 45.49 -21.02
N LEU A 348 18.23 45.30 -20.33
CA LEU A 348 18.81 46.27 -19.41
C LEU A 348 19.61 47.35 -20.13
N ASP A 349 19.77 48.52 -19.50
CA ASP A 349 20.63 49.58 -20.03
C ASP A 349 22.12 49.22 -19.89
N GLY A 350 22.97 49.84 -20.70
CA GLY A 350 24.40 49.52 -20.76
C GLY A 350 25.16 49.76 -19.45
N VAL A 351 24.69 50.65 -18.56
CA VAL A 351 25.33 50.85 -17.25
C VAL A 351 25.05 49.65 -16.36
N SER A 352 23.79 49.21 -16.30
CA SER A 352 23.37 48.02 -15.56
C SER A 352 24.05 46.75 -16.08
N GLN A 353 24.12 46.56 -17.41
CA GLN A 353 24.81 45.42 -18.02
C GLN A 353 26.28 45.33 -17.62
N ASN A 354 27.00 46.47 -17.66
CA ASN A 354 28.41 46.51 -17.26
C ASN A 354 28.60 46.29 -15.76
N HIS A 355 27.69 46.80 -14.94
CA HIS A 355 27.76 46.61 -13.49
C HIS A 355 27.58 45.13 -13.11
N ILE A 356 26.57 44.45 -13.67
CA ILE A 356 26.32 43.01 -13.46
C ILE A 356 27.54 42.18 -13.85
N GLN A 357 28.12 42.45 -15.03
CA GLN A 357 29.32 41.75 -15.47
C GLN A 357 30.53 42.01 -14.55
N SER A 358 30.66 43.24 -14.04
CA SER A 358 31.69 43.58 -13.06
C SER A 358 31.48 42.85 -11.73
N THR A 359 30.24 42.73 -11.25
CA THR A 359 29.89 41.97 -10.04
C THR A 359 30.24 40.51 -10.21
N LEU A 360 29.83 39.87 -11.32
CA LEU A 360 30.18 38.48 -11.64
C LEU A 360 31.69 38.25 -11.64
N LEU A 361 32.44 39.12 -12.32
CA LEU A 361 33.91 39.01 -12.39
C LEU A 361 34.56 39.24 -11.01
N SER A 362 33.98 40.05 -10.13
CA SER A 362 34.51 40.26 -8.78
C SER A 362 34.42 39.04 -7.87
N LEU A 363 33.50 38.10 -8.14
CA LEU A 363 33.39 36.82 -7.43
C LEU A 363 34.63 35.93 -7.65
N HIS A 364 35.39 36.17 -8.73
CA HIS A 364 36.64 35.48 -9.02
C HIS A 364 37.78 35.87 -8.06
N ASP A 365 37.80 37.12 -7.58
CA ASP A 365 38.93 37.71 -6.83
C ASP A 365 38.95 37.41 -5.33
N GLU A 366 37.92 36.76 -4.77
CA GLU A 366 37.90 36.40 -3.35
C GLU A 366 38.85 35.23 -3.04
N SER A 367 40.07 35.54 -2.59
CA SER A 367 41.15 34.59 -2.31
C SER A 367 40.80 33.51 -1.27
N SER A 368 40.53 32.27 -1.73
CA SER A 368 40.42 31.07 -0.87
C SER A 368 41.75 30.27 -0.83
N PRO A 369 42.23 29.84 0.35
CA PRO A 369 43.59 29.32 0.54
C PRO A 369 43.86 27.88 0.06
N SER A 370 42.88 27.13 -0.47
CA SER A 370 43.06 25.72 -0.87
C SER A 370 43.18 25.53 -2.40
N SER A 371 44.08 24.64 -2.84
CA SER A 371 44.44 24.46 -4.26
C SER A 371 43.41 23.71 -5.12
N ARG A 372 42.58 22.82 -4.53
CA ARG A 372 41.50 22.11 -5.27
C ARG A 372 40.29 22.98 -5.56
N LEU A 373 39.94 23.91 -4.66
CA LEU A 373 38.82 24.85 -4.85
C LEU A 373 39.14 25.96 -5.89
N ARG A 374 40.43 26.21 -6.19
CA ARG A 374 40.82 27.20 -7.22
C ARG A 374 40.46 26.79 -8.65
N ALA A 375 40.41 25.49 -8.96
CA ALA A 375 40.11 25.03 -10.32
C ALA A 375 38.61 24.99 -10.63
N TRP A 376 37.77 24.78 -9.61
CA TRP A 376 36.31 24.63 -9.78
C TRP A 376 35.56 25.96 -9.79
N ARG A 377 36.04 26.99 -9.08
CA ARG A 377 35.41 28.31 -9.07
C ARG A 377 35.31 28.98 -10.46
N PRO A 378 36.36 28.97 -11.31
CA PRO A 378 36.25 29.46 -12.68
C PRO A 378 35.17 28.72 -13.48
N ILE A 379 35.04 27.40 -13.29
CA ILE A 379 34.00 26.59 -13.93
C ILE A 379 32.61 27.00 -13.42
N GLU A 380 32.40 27.14 -12.11
CA GLU A 380 31.11 27.61 -11.57
C GLU A 380 30.74 29.02 -12.06
N LEU A 381 31.70 29.95 -12.09
CA LEU A 381 31.49 31.30 -12.61
C LEU A 381 31.19 31.30 -14.11
N SER A 382 31.86 30.42 -14.87
CA SER A 382 31.60 30.26 -16.31
C SER A 382 30.16 29.83 -16.61
N GLN A 383 29.52 29.05 -15.73
CA GLN A 383 28.10 28.66 -15.88
C GLN A 383 27.15 29.87 -15.86
N LEU A 384 27.49 30.90 -15.07
CA LEU A 384 26.76 32.17 -15.03
C LEU A 384 27.05 33.04 -16.26
N ILE A 385 28.33 33.15 -16.64
CA ILE A 385 28.75 33.95 -17.80
C ILE A 385 28.21 33.37 -19.11
N LEU A 386 28.09 32.04 -19.22
CA LEU A 386 27.48 31.39 -20.38
C LEU A 386 26.04 31.85 -20.63
N GLY A 387 25.31 32.27 -19.57
CA GLY A 387 24.00 32.90 -19.70
C GLY A 387 24.04 34.27 -20.38
N ILE A 388 25.17 34.98 -20.38
CA ILE A 388 25.30 36.28 -21.06
C ILE A 388 25.32 36.04 -22.59
N PRO A 389 24.43 36.69 -23.38
CA PRO A 389 24.50 36.63 -24.83
C PRO A 389 25.89 37.02 -25.35
N CYS A 390 26.47 36.23 -26.24
CA CYS A 390 27.88 36.39 -26.66
C CYS A 390 28.25 37.80 -27.15
N HIS A 391 27.33 38.50 -27.80
CA HIS A 391 27.54 39.87 -28.29
C HIS A 391 27.48 40.96 -27.19
N LEU A 392 27.04 40.62 -25.97
CA LEU A 392 26.98 41.50 -24.81
C LEU A 392 28.10 41.22 -23.78
N ARG A 393 28.85 40.12 -23.94
CA ARG A 393 29.96 39.78 -23.03
C ARG A 393 31.11 40.77 -23.18
N CYS A 394 31.65 41.22 -22.05
CA CYS A 394 32.93 41.92 -22.04
C CYS A 394 34.09 40.97 -22.36
N GLN A 395 35.23 41.55 -22.72
CA GLN A 395 36.41 40.78 -23.10
C GLN A 395 36.93 39.92 -21.95
N GLU A 396 36.89 40.43 -20.72
CA GLU A 396 37.32 39.71 -19.52
C GLU A 396 36.47 38.45 -19.27
N ALA A 397 35.14 38.55 -19.45
CA ALA A 397 34.23 37.43 -19.28
C ALA A 397 34.43 36.35 -20.36
N GLN A 398 34.68 36.76 -21.61
CA GLN A 398 34.99 35.81 -22.70
C GLN A 398 36.34 35.12 -22.48
N ASN A 399 37.36 35.85 -22.02
CA ASN A 399 38.67 35.26 -21.71
C ASN A 399 38.57 34.16 -20.63
N LEU A 400 37.68 34.31 -19.65
CA LEU A 400 37.47 33.29 -18.61
C LEU A 400 36.80 32.02 -19.18
N ILE A 401 35.84 32.17 -20.10
CA ILE A 401 35.26 31.02 -20.82
C ILE A 401 36.35 30.32 -21.63
N ASP A 402 37.12 31.06 -22.43
CA ASP A 402 38.18 30.51 -23.27
C ASP A 402 39.21 29.75 -22.42
N GLU A 403 39.55 30.24 -21.22
CA GLU A 403 40.41 29.54 -20.25
C GLU A 403 39.73 28.26 -19.72
N CYS A 404 38.46 28.32 -19.33
CA CYS A 404 37.73 27.16 -18.81
C CYS A 404 37.54 26.07 -19.86
N GLU A 405 37.35 26.42 -21.14
CA GLU A 405 37.26 25.47 -22.26
C GLU A 405 38.57 24.69 -22.47
N THR A 406 39.72 25.25 -22.06
CA THR A 406 40.98 24.47 -22.05
C THR A 406 41.03 23.41 -20.94
N LEU A 407 40.19 23.56 -19.90
CA LEU A 407 40.10 22.67 -18.76
C LEU A 407 38.96 21.64 -18.89
N CYS A 408 37.82 22.06 -19.44
CA CYS A 408 36.61 21.26 -19.57
C CYS A 408 35.91 21.59 -20.90
N TRP A 409 35.80 20.60 -21.79
CA TRP A 409 35.14 20.75 -23.10
C TRP A 409 34.25 19.53 -23.41
N PRO A 410 32.99 19.74 -23.89
CA PRO A 410 32.34 21.04 -24.09
C PRO A 410 31.89 21.66 -22.75
N LEU A 411 32.07 22.97 -22.63
CA LEU A 411 31.56 23.73 -21.49
C LEU A 411 30.07 24.01 -21.70
N GLU A 412 29.22 23.14 -21.16
CA GLU A 412 27.77 23.26 -21.29
C GLU A 412 27.15 23.87 -20.04
N ARG A 413 26.09 24.66 -20.23
CA ARG A 413 25.31 25.23 -19.14
C ARG A 413 24.35 24.17 -18.60
N VAL A 414 24.65 23.59 -17.45
CA VAL A 414 23.88 22.50 -16.85
C VAL A 414 23.55 22.78 -15.38
N PRO A 415 22.40 22.30 -14.87
CA PRO A 415 22.11 22.45 -13.45
C PRO A 415 23.07 21.62 -12.61
N ARG A 416 23.50 22.18 -11.48
CA ARG A 416 24.33 21.45 -10.52
C ARG A 416 23.49 20.41 -9.79
N ILE A 417 23.72 19.14 -10.08
CA ILE A 417 23.01 18.07 -9.38
C ILE A 417 23.57 17.92 -7.95
N VAL A 418 22.73 18.16 -6.94
CA VAL A 418 23.08 18.13 -5.51
C VAL A 418 22.66 16.84 -4.81
N SER A 419 21.70 16.12 -5.39
CA SER A 419 21.22 14.83 -4.90
C SER A 419 21.11 13.86 -6.06
N ARG A 420 21.59 12.63 -5.88
CA ARG A 420 21.45 11.56 -6.86
C ARG A 420 21.17 10.27 -6.10
N GLY A 421 20.17 9.50 -6.51
CA GLY A 421 19.80 8.26 -5.81
C GLY A 421 19.12 7.28 -6.77
N GLY A 422 19.49 6.01 -6.74
CA GLY A 422 18.94 5.06 -7.70
C GLY A 422 19.71 3.76 -7.74
N VAL A 423 19.33 2.90 -8.67
CA VAL A 423 20.01 1.65 -8.94
C VAL A 423 21.26 1.94 -9.77
N VAL A 424 22.42 1.43 -9.33
CA VAL A 424 23.64 1.50 -10.14
C VAL A 424 23.43 0.65 -11.40
N HIS A 425 23.45 1.29 -12.56
CA HIS A 425 23.25 0.65 -13.86
C HIS A 425 24.58 0.29 -14.52
N ALA A 426 24.62 -0.80 -15.27
CA ALA A 426 25.80 -1.11 -16.07
C ALA A 426 26.04 -0.03 -17.15
N PRO A 427 27.30 0.24 -17.52
CA PRO A 427 27.66 1.24 -18.55
C PRO A 427 27.08 0.91 -19.94
N PHE A 428 26.72 -0.36 -20.17
CA PHE A 428 26.02 -0.82 -21.36
C PHE A 428 25.19 -2.06 -21.03
N SER A 429 24.23 -2.38 -21.90
CA SER A 429 23.38 -3.58 -21.74
C SER A 429 24.04 -4.86 -22.26
N PHE A 430 23.53 -6.02 -21.83
CA PHE A 430 23.91 -7.35 -22.31
C PHE A 430 23.93 -7.50 -23.84
N LYS A 431 23.18 -6.65 -24.57
CA LYS A 431 23.15 -6.66 -26.04
C LYS A 431 24.53 -6.41 -26.65
N GLU A 432 25.38 -5.62 -26.00
CA GLU A 432 26.74 -5.40 -26.48
C GLU A 432 27.55 -6.71 -26.48
N PHE A 433 27.48 -7.51 -25.42
CA PHE A 433 28.11 -8.83 -25.38
C PHE A 433 27.58 -9.77 -26.46
N LEU A 434 26.28 -9.72 -26.77
CA LEU A 434 25.69 -10.51 -27.85
C LEU A 434 26.17 -10.08 -29.25
N ASN A 435 26.42 -8.78 -29.46
CA ASN A 435 26.73 -8.21 -30.76
C ASN A 435 28.23 -8.20 -31.11
N VAL A 436 29.13 -8.21 -30.12
CA VAL A 436 30.57 -8.22 -30.35
C VAL A 436 31.12 -9.64 -30.50
N SER A 437 32.28 -9.79 -31.16
CA SER A 437 33.01 -11.07 -31.22
C SER A 437 33.60 -11.46 -29.85
N ASP A 438 33.99 -12.72 -29.67
CA ASP A 438 34.61 -13.23 -28.44
C ASP A 438 35.89 -12.45 -28.05
N ALA A 439 36.72 -12.10 -29.03
CA ALA A 439 37.86 -11.21 -28.82
C ALA A 439 37.44 -9.79 -28.38
N GLY A 440 36.25 -9.33 -28.78
CA GLY A 440 35.64 -8.10 -28.29
C GLY A 440 35.17 -8.23 -26.84
N VAL A 441 34.50 -9.33 -26.50
CA VAL A 441 34.09 -9.64 -25.12
C VAL A 441 35.30 -9.64 -24.20
N LEU A 442 36.37 -10.36 -24.53
CA LEU A 442 37.58 -10.42 -23.70
C LEU A 442 38.23 -9.05 -23.47
N ARG A 443 38.20 -8.15 -24.48
CA ARG A 443 38.69 -6.77 -24.31
C ARG A 443 37.83 -5.97 -23.33
N LEU A 444 36.51 -6.16 -23.34
CA LEU A 444 35.61 -5.52 -22.39
C LEU A 444 35.87 -6.05 -20.97
N LEU A 445 35.98 -7.37 -20.80
CA LEU A 445 36.25 -7.96 -19.49
C LEU A 445 37.60 -7.48 -18.92
N ALA A 446 38.64 -7.44 -19.74
CA ALA A 446 39.95 -6.93 -19.33
C ALA A 446 39.96 -5.43 -19.01
N HIS A 447 39.03 -4.64 -19.57
CA HIS A 447 38.90 -3.22 -19.26
C HIS A 447 38.24 -2.98 -17.90
N TYR A 448 37.23 -3.80 -17.55
CA TYR A 448 36.45 -3.65 -16.32
C TYR A 448 36.96 -4.50 -15.15
N ASP A 449 38.00 -5.31 -15.33
CA ASP A 449 38.65 -6.08 -14.26
C ASP A 449 39.24 -5.15 -13.19
N GLY A 450 38.72 -5.21 -11.96
CA GLY A 450 39.10 -4.32 -10.86
C GLY A 450 38.71 -2.85 -11.07
N TYR A 451 37.82 -2.56 -12.02
CA TYR A 451 37.36 -1.19 -12.26
C TYR A 451 36.35 -0.78 -11.17
N GLU A 452 36.85 -0.05 -10.19
CA GLU A 452 36.04 0.69 -9.22
C GLU A 452 35.80 2.11 -9.74
N ASN A 453 34.53 2.48 -9.86
CA ASN A 453 34.16 3.76 -10.42
C ASN A 453 34.70 4.93 -9.57
N SER A 454 35.18 5.99 -10.21
CA SER A 454 35.54 7.22 -9.51
C SER A 454 34.26 7.96 -9.11
N PHE A 455 34.34 8.80 -8.08
CA PHE A 455 33.20 9.59 -7.56
C PHE A 455 32.51 10.50 -8.61
N ASP A 456 33.03 10.60 -9.84
CA ASP A 456 32.57 11.52 -10.89
C ASP A 456 31.49 10.92 -11.83
N GLU A 457 31.36 9.59 -11.98
CA GLU A 457 30.34 8.94 -12.84
C GLU A 457 29.22 8.25 -12.02
N PHE A 458 28.52 9.02 -11.18
CA PHE A 458 27.52 8.50 -10.24
C PHE A 458 26.37 7.69 -10.90
N LEU A 459 26.06 6.50 -10.35
CA LEU A 459 25.10 5.46 -10.82
C LEU A 459 25.46 4.70 -12.11
N VAL A 460 26.64 4.91 -12.69
CA VAL A 460 27.20 3.98 -13.66
C VAL A 460 28.09 2.97 -12.91
N GLY A 461 27.82 1.69 -13.10
CA GLY A 461 28.50 0.60 -12.42
C GLY A 461 29.83 0.25 -13.05
N GLY A 462 30.61 -0.55 -12.30
CA GLY A 462 31.92 -1.02 -12.73
C GLY A 462 31.89 -2.51 -13.04
N GLU A 463 32.93 -3.19 -12.58
CA GLU A 463 33.10 -4.64 -12.73
C GLU A 463 31.83 -5.45 -12.44
N ARG A 464 31.17 -5.17 -11.31
CA ARG A 464 30.00 -5.92 -10.84
C ARG A 464 28.80 -5.79 -11.79
N GLU A 465 28.42 -4.58 -12.17
CA GLU A 465 27.26 -4.34 -13.03
C GLU A 465 27.51 -4.85 -14.46
N VAL A 466 28.74 -4.74 -14.96
CA VAL A 466 29.15 -5.35 -16.24
C VAL A 466 29.06 -6.87 -16.15
N ALA A 467 29.48 -7.48 -15.04
CA ALA A 467 29.39 -8.92 -14.84
C ALA A 467 27.93 -9.41 -14.82
N TRP A 468 27.00 -8.63 -14.26
CA TRP A 468 25.57 -8.95 -14.33
C TRP A 468 25.02 -8.93 -15.76
N GLN A 469 25.48 -7.99 -16.59
CA GLN A 469 25.10 -7.96 -18.02
C GLN A 469 25.73 -9.11 -18.80
N LEU A 470 26.93 -9.56 -18.40
CA LEU A 470 27.56 -10.75 -18.97
C LEU A 470 26.77 -12.02 -18.62
N ARG A 471 26.35 -12.15 -17.35
CA ARG A 471 25.46 -13.23 -16.89
C ARG A 471 24.17 -13.25 -17.69
N GLU A 472 23.52 -12.10 -17.84
CA GLU A 472 22.31 -11.95 -18.65
C GLU A 472 22.52 -12.36 -20.12
N ALA A 473 23.65 -11.98 -20.73
CA ALA A 473 24.01 -12.43 -22.07
C ALA A 473 24.20 -13.96 -22.16
N ALA A 474 24.85 -14.55 -21.17
CA ALA A 474 25.03 -16.00 -21.06
C ALA A 474 23.69 -16.75 -20.92
N THR A 475 22.68 -16.16 -20.25
CA THR A 475 21.33 -16.76 -20.22
C THR A 475 20.69 -16.82 -21.61
N ARG A 476 21.07 -15.93 -22.53
CA ARG A 476 20.44 -15.82 -23.86
C ARG A 476 21.17 -16.59 -24.94
N HIS A 477 22.50 -16.73 -24.82
CA HIS A 477 23.35 -17.45 -25.78
C HIS A 477 24.31 -18.46 -25.10
N PRO A 478 23.77 -19.44 -24.35
CA PRO A 478 24.53 -20.29 -23.43
C PRO A 478 25.70 -21.06 -24.07
N SER A 479 25.54 -21.67 -25.24
CA SER A 479 26.58 -22.46 -25.92
C SER A 479 27.79 -21.62 -26.31
N ARG A 480 27.56 -20.39 -26.78
CA ARG A 480 28.64 -19.45 -27.14
C ARG A 480 29.44 -19.06 -25.91
N PHE A 481 28.74 -18.66 -24.84
CA PHE A 481 29.40 -18.19 -23.62
C PHE A 481 30.05 -19.31 -22.82
N LEU A 482 29.57 -20.55 -22.92
CA LEU A 482 30.27 -21.73 -22.41
C LEU A 482 31.56 -21.98 -23.18
N ASN A 483 31.52 -22.00 -24.52
CA ASN A 483 32.74 -22.17 -25.33
C ASN A 483 33.74 -21.02 -25.06
N LEU A 484 33.27 -19.78 -24.91
CA LEU A 484 34.09 -18.62 -24.55
C LEU A 484 34.84 -18.89 -23.23
N LEU A 485 34.14 -19.39 -22.21
CA LEU A 485 34.70 -19.72 -20.91
C LEU A 485 35.79 -20.79 -21.02
N SER A 486 35.48 -21.93 -21.65
CA SER A 486 36.38 -23.08 -21.79
C SER A 486 37.64 -22.73 -22.61
N GLU A 487 37.48 -22.07 -23.75
CA GLU A 487 38.59 -21.77 -24.66
C GLU A 487 39.50 -20.65 -24.14
N ASN A 488 39.01 -19.77 -23.26
CA ASN A 488 39.72 -18.56 -22.83
C ASN A 488 39.87 -18.43 -21.32
N TRP A 489 39.83 -19.55 -20.59
CA TRP A 489 39.91 -19.60 -19.12
C TRP A 489 40.92 -18.62 -18.50
N GLN A 490 42.17 -18.65 -18.96
CA GLN A 490 43.27 -17.82 -18.46
C GLN A 490 43.10 -16.32 -18.76
N SER A 491 42.31 -15.95 -19.78
CA SER A 491 42.09 -14.56 -20.20
C SER A 491 40.84 -13.93 -19.58
N ILE A 492 39.98 -14.73 -18.96
CA ILE A 492 38.76 -14.24 -18.30
C ILE A 492 39.08 -14.06 -16.80
N PRO A 493 38.88 -12.85 -16.22
CA PRO A 493 39.07 -12.64 -14.79
C PRO A 493 38.07 -13.47 -13.94
N PRO A 494 38.45 -13.92 -12.72
CA PRO A 494 37.63 -14.78 -11.87
C PRO A 494 36.19 -14.29 -11.65
N SER A 495 36.01 -12.99 -11.36
CA SER A 495 34.69 -12.37 -11.12
C SER A 495 33.71 -12.58 -12.27
N PHE A 496 34.20 -12.60 -13.52
CA PHE A 496 33.38 -12.83 -14.70
C PHE A 496 33.14 -14.31 -15.00
N ARG A 497 34.05 -15.23 -14.58
CA ARG A 497 33.87 -16.68 -14.75
C ARG A 497 32.63 -17.16 -14.01
N ASP A 498 32.45 -16.70 -12.78
CA ASP A 498 31.30 -17.04 -11.94
C ASP A 498 30.00 -16.56 -12.58
N ASN A 499 29.97 -15.33 -13.11
CA ASN A 499 28.81 -14.75 -13.77
C ASN A 499 28.44 -15.49 -15.08
N LEU A 500 29.44 -15.92 -15.86
CA LEU A 500 29.21 -16.76 -17.03
C LEU A 500 28.55 -18.08 -16.61
N MET A 501 29.15 -18.80 -15.66
CA MET A 501 28.66 -20.09 -15.19
C MET A 501 27.27 -20.00 -14.57
N GLU A 502 27.02 -18.97 -13.76
CA GLU A 502 25.70 -18.71 -13.18
C GLU A 502 24.65 -18.44 -14.28
N GLY A 503 25.00 -17.69 -15.33
CA GLY A 503 24.11 -17.42 -16.45
C GLY A 503 23.69 -18.68 -17.22
N LEU A 504 24.61 -19.64 -17.37
CA LEU A 504 24.30 -20.96 -17.94
C LEU A 504 23.30 -21.73 -17.06
N GLY A 505 23.47 -21.67 -15.73
CA GLY A 505 22.56 -22.30 -14.78
C GLY A 505 21.17 -21.67 -14.82
N VAL A 506 21.11 -20.34 -14.85
CA VAL A 506 19.86 -19.58 -14.95
C VAL A 506 19.14 -19.87 -16.27
N TYR A 507 19.85 -20.04 -17.40
CA TYR A 507 19.22 -20.48 -18.65
C TYR A 507 18.47 -21.81 -18.49
N LEU A 508 19.14 -22.82 -17.91
CA LEU A 508 18.52 -24.13 -17.69
C LEU A 508 17.32 -24.02 -16.76
N LEU A 509 17.43 -23.20 -15.71
CA LEU A 509 16.34 -22.99 -14.75
C LEU A 509 15.14 -22.21 -15.33
N TYR A 510 15.37 -21.23 -16.21
CA TYR A 510 14.29 -20.52 -16.91
C TYR A 510 13.56 -21.38 -17.93
N ARG A 511 14.28 -22.28 -18.60
CA ARG A 511 13.73 -23.09 -19.70
C ARG A 511 13.14 -24.41 -19.23
N TYR A 512 13.74 -25.03 -18.23
CA TYR A 512 13.43 -26.40 -17.82
C TYR A 512 13.21 -26.56 -16.30
N GLY A 513 13.61 -25.56 -15.51
CA GLY A 513 13.48 -25.56 -14.06
C GLY A 513 12.31 -24.73 -13.55
N ASP A 514 12.44 -24.29 -12.30
CA ASP A 514 11.36 -23.64 -11.55
C ASP A 514 11.54 -22.11 -11.42
N LEU A 515 12.41 -21.49 -12.22
CA LEU A 515 12.55 -20.03 -12.25
C LEU A 515 11.68 -19.42 -13.33
N GLN A 516 10.93 -18.38 -12.98
CA GLN A 516 10.21 -17.57 -13.96
C GLN A 516 11.15 -16.50 -14.55
N PRO A 517 11.20 -16.36 -15.89
CA PRO A 517 11.97 -15.30 -16.52
C PRO A 517 11.33 -13.92 -16.25
N ASN A 518 12.16 -12.92 -16.02
CA ASN A 518 11.70 -11.54 -15.79
C ASN A 518 11.55 -10.77 -17.11
N GLY A 519 10.51 -9.95 -17.23
CA GLY A 519 10.31 -9.00 -18.33
C GLY A 519 10.27 -9.65 -19.72
N ASP A 520 10.90 -9.00 -20.70
CA ASP A 520 10.89 -9.41 -22.12
C ASP A 520 11.96 -10.46 -22.46
N TRP A 521 12.28 -11.35 -21.53
CA TRP A 521 13.35 -12.32 -21.76
C TRP A 521 12.98 -13.33 -22.88
N SER A 522 13.82 -13.37 -23.91
CA SER A 522 13.82 -14.39 -24.96
C SER A 522 15.25 -14.92 -25.25
N SER A 523 15.35 -16.21 -25.50
CA SER A 523 16.65 -16.84 -25.80
C SER A 523 17.02 -16.66 -27.28
N VAL A 524 18.29 -16.36 -27.55
CA VAL A 524 18.84 -16.19 -28.91
C VAL A 524 19.06 -17.55 -29.57
N GLU A 525 19.42 -18.56 -28.78
CA GLU A 525 19.57 -19.94 -29.24
C GLU A 525 18.84 -20.92 -28.33
N VAL A 526 18.51 -22.10 -28.86
CA VAL A 526 17.92 -23.18 -28.07
C VAL A 526 18.78 -24.43 -28.28
N PRO A 527 19.90 -24.57 -27.56
CA PRO A 527 20.71 -25.79 -27.62
C PRO A 527 19.93 -27.02 -27.15
N ASP A 528 20.45 -28.19 -27.53
CA ASP A 528 20.02 -29.44 -26.90
C ASP A 528 20.41 -29.40 -25.41
N PRO A 529 19.44 -29.54 -24.48
CA PRO A 529 19.69 -29.33 -23.07
C PRO A 529 20.58 -30.42 -22.44
N ILE A 530 20.55 -31.64 -22.99
CA ILE A 530 21.40 -32.74 -22.50
C ILE A 530 22.84 -32.47 -22.92
N VAL A 531 23.05 -32.07 -24.18
CA VAL A 531 24.39 -31.72 -24.69
C VAL A 531 24.97 -30.51 -23.94
N LEU A 532 24.16 -29.48 -23.68
CA LEU A 532 24.60 -28.31 -22.94
C LEU A 532 25.00 -28.68 -21.50
N ALA A 533 24.17 -29.47 -20.80
CA ALA A 533 24.48 -29.92 -19.45
C ALA A 533 25.75 -30.78 -19.40
N GLY A 534 25.93 -31.70 -20.36
CA GLY A 534 27.15 -32.51 -20.46
C GLY A 534 28.41 -31.65 -20.57
N LYS A 535 28.40 -30.63 -21.44
CA LYS A 535 29.53 -29.69 -21.58
C LYS A 535 29.76 -28.83 -20.34
N ILE A 536 28.69 -28.45 -19.63
CA ILE A 536 28.83 -27.72 -18.36
C ILE A 536 29.51 -28.62 -17.32
N ILE A 537 29.11 -29.89 -17.23
CA ILE A 537 29.72 -30.88 -16.33
C ILE A 537 31.19 -31.08 -16.71
N ASP A 538 31.52 -31.18 -18.00
CA ASP A 538 32.91 -31.24 -18.48
C ASP A 538 33.73 -30.05 -17.98
N GLU A 539 33.23 -28.82 -18.12
CA GLU A 539 33.91 -27.60 -17.64
C GLU A 539 34.11 -27.59 -16.11
N LEU A 540 33.11 -28.06 -15.35
CA LEU A 540 33.22 -28.17 -13.89
C LEU A 540 34.31 -29.17 -13.48
N GLU A 541 34.44 -30.27 -14.21
CA GLU A 541 35.45 -31.33 -13.96
C GLU A 541 36.85 -30.94 -14.47
N GLU A 542 36.96 -30.07 -15.47
CA GLU A 542 38.25 -29.57 -15.98
C GLU A 542 38.94 -28.60 -15.01
N GLN A 543 38.17 -27.82 -14.24
CA GLN A 543 38.69 -26.80 -13.30
C GLN A 543 38.23 -27.06 -11.83
N PRO A 544 38.49 -28.25 -11.26
CA PRO A 544 37.86 -28.67 -10.01
C PRO A 544 38.27 -27.81 -8.81
N GLU A 545 39.53 -27.35 -8.75
CA GLU A 545 40.01 -26.51 -7.65
C GLU A 545 39.32 -25.14 -7.59
N TYR A 546 38.92 -24.59 -8.75
CA TYR A 546 38.25 -23.29 -8.82
C TYR A 546 36.76 -23.40 -8.47
N TRP A 547 36.10 -24.45 -8.99
CA TRP A 547 34.67 -24.66 -8.79
C TRP A 547 34.32 -25.29 -7.45
N HIS A 548 35.30 -25.84 -6.74
CA HIS A 548 35.13 -26.38 -5.40
C HIS A 548 34.53 -25.30 -4.47
N HIS A 549 33.34 -25.59 -3.93
CA HIS A 549 32.58 -24.70 -3.05
C HIS A 549 32.15 -23.36 -3.67
N ASN A 550 32.22 -23.21 -5.00
CA ASN A 550 31.80 -22.00 -5.68
C ASN A 550 30.26 -21.93 -5.82
N ARG A 551 29.67 -20.77 -5.51
CA ARG A 551 28.21 -20.56 -5.57
C ARG A 551 27.65 -20.70 -6.99
N ALA A 552 28.35 -20.19 -8.01
CA ALA A 552 27.93 -20.32 -9.40
C ALA A 552 27.95 -21.78 -9.86
N ALA A 553 28.93 -22.57 -9.39
CA ALA A 553 28.96 -24.02 -9.63
C ALA A 553 27.76 -24.73 -8.98
N ALA A 554 27.41 -24.41 -7.72
CA ALA A 554 26.21 -24.97 -7.09
C ALA A 554 24.93 -24.61 -7.87
N LYS A 555 24.83 -23.37 -8.36
CA LYS A 555 23.69 -22.90 -9.16
C LYS A 555 23.56 -23.61 -10.50
N VAL A 556 24.68 -23.84 -11.20
CA VAL A 556 24.65 -24.54 -12.49
C VAL A 556 24.36 -26.03 -12.32
N ILE A 557 24.86 -26.66 -11.23
CA ILE A 557 24.53 -28.04 -10.87
C ILE A 557 23.02 -28.19 -10.64
N GLU A 558 22.40 -27.24 -9.95
CA GLU A 558 20.94 -27.17 -9.78
C GLU A 558 20.21 -27.12 -11.12
N GLY A 559 20.67 -26.28 -12.06
CA GLY A 559 20.11 -26.21 -13.42
C GLY A 559 20.27 -27.51 -14.21
N CYS A 560 21.45 -28.14 -14.14
CA CYS A 560 21.73 -29.39 -14.84
C CYS A 560 20.85 -30.55 -14.36
N ALA A 561 20.52 -30.60 -13.06
CA ALA A 561 19.68 -31.65 -12.50
C ALA A 561 18.28 -31.74 -13.13
N PHE A 562 17.79 -30.65 -13.75
CA PHE A 562 16.50 -30.65 -14.45
C PHE A 562 16.53 -31.30 -15.84
N VAL A 563 17.71 -31.47 -16.44
CA VAL A 563 17.84 -31.84 -17.85
C VAL A 563 18.61 -33.14 -18.07
N VAL A 564 19.56 -33.48 -17.19
CA VAL A 564 20.31 -34.73 -17.27
C VAL A 564 19.35 -35.94 -17.23
N ALA A 565 19.61 -36.91 -18.11
CA ALA A 565 18.66 -38.00 -18.38
C ALA A 565 19.29 -39.39 -18.54
N ASP A 566 20.61 -39.53 -18.41
CA ASP A 566 21.31 -40.81 -18.47
C ASP A 566 22.08 -41.08 -17.16
N GLY A 567 22.37 -42.35 -16.89
CA GLY A 567 23.02 -42.75 -15.65
C GLY A 567 24.47 -42.26 -15.51
N ASN A 568 25.16 -41.95 -16.60
CA ASN A 568 26.57 -41.54 -16.56
C ASN A 568 26.69 -40.08 -16.12
N ASP A 569 26.02 -39.16 -16.82
CA ASP A 569 26.07 -37.73 -16.46
C ASP A 569 25.38 -37.47 -15.12
N SER A 570 24.36 -38.25 -14.75
CA SER A 570 23.77 -38.19 -13.41
C SER A 570 24.77 -38.61 -12.33
N GLY A 571 25.58 -39.64 -12.57
CA GLY A 571 26.62 -40.05 -11.63
C GLY A 571 27.69 -38.97 -11.42
N ARG A 572 28.14 -38.35 -12.51
CA ARG A 572 29.08 -37.22 -12.50
C ARG A 572 28.52 -36.02 -11.73
N LEU A 573 27.27 -35.65 -11.99
CA LEU A 573 26.60 -34.55 -11.31
C LEU A 573 26.45 -34.80 -9.79
N VAL A 574 26.14 -36.03 -9.38
CA VAL A 574 26.06 -36.40 -7.95
C VAL A 574 27.44 -36.33 -7.28
N TYR A 575 28.50 -36.71 -7.98
CA TYR A 575 29.86 -36.57 -7.45
C TYR A 575 30.22 -35.10 -7.20
N LEU A 576 30.01 -34.24 -8.20
CA LEU A 576 30.23 -32.79 -8.07
C LEU A 576 29.39 -32.18 -6.94
N ALA A 577 28.13 -32.58 -6.82
CA ALA A 577 27.24 -32.15 -5.73
C ALA A 577 27.75 -32.57 -4.34
N THR A 578 28.33 -33.76 -4.22
CA THR A 578 28.76 -34.32 -2.93
C THR A 578 29.94 -33.56 -2.35
N GLU A 579 30.80 -32.92 -3.16
CA GLU A 579 31.91 -32.09 -2.67
C GLU A 579 31.44 -30.88 -1.84
N PHE A 580 30.22 -30.37 -2.07
CA PHE A 580 29.65 -29.25 -1.29
C PHE A 580 29.23 -29.63 0.13
N SER A 581 29.24 -30.91 0.47
CA SER A 581 28.86 -31.38 1.80
C SER A 581 29.90 -31.10 2.89
N SER A 582 31.09 -30.62 2.51
CA SER A 582 32.14 -30.11 3.42
C SER A 582 32.18 -28.58 3.49
N LEU A 583 31.31 -27.87 2.75
CA LEU A 583 31.26 -26.42 2.73
C LEU A 583 30.65 -25.88 4.02
N GLU A 584 31.40 -25.03 4.73
CA GLU A 584 30.89 -24.23 5.85
C GLU A 584 30.38 -22.89 5.32
N GLU A 585 29.06 -22.70 5.34
CA GLU A 585 28.40 -21.43 4.99
C GLU A 585 27.87 -20.74 6.26
N GLU A 586 28.18 -19.45 6.42
CA GLU A 586 27.59 -18.63 7.50
C GLU A 586 26.07 -18.61 7.36
N SER A 587 25.37 -18.77 8.49
CA SER A 587 23.92 -18.69 8.51
C SER A 587 23.49 -17.26 8.21
N SER A 588 23.02 -17.01 6.98
CA SER A 588 22.47 -15.70 6.56
C SER A 588 21.08 -15.41 7.15
N VAL A 589 20.73 -16.04 8.27
CA VAL A 589 19.50 -15.73 9.00
C VAL A 589 19.74 -14.42 9.73
N SER A 590 19.58 -13.30 9.02
CA SER A 590 19.47 -12.00 9.66
C SER A 590 18.30 -12.06 10.64
N GLU A 591 18.44 -11.40 11.79
CA GLU A 591 17.40 -11.31 12.82
C GLU A 591 16.08 -10.66 12.32
N ASP A 592 16.07 -10.12 11.09
CA ASP A 592 14.86 -9.68 10.39
C ASP A 592 14.33 -10.73 9.40
N GLN A 593 13.20 -11.35 9.79
CA GLN A 593 12.08 -11.86 8.97
C GLN A 593 12.31 -12.80 7.75
N ALA A 594 13.51 -13.31 7.43
CA ALA A 594 13.65 -14.28 6.34
C ALA A 594 13.21 -15.70 6.75
N ASP A 595 12.27 -16.32 6.01
CA ASP A 595 11.86 -17.71 6.24
C ASP A 595 12.97 -18.73 5.87
N LEU A 596 12.93 -19.94 6.45
CA LEU A 596 13.96 -20.97 6.24
C LEU A 596 14.15 -21.34 4.77
N ILE A 597 13.08 -21.31 3.98
CA ILE A 597 13.12 -21.63 2.54
C ILE A 597 13.88 -20.55 1.79
N THR A 598 13.61 -19.27 2.06
CA THR A 598 14.28 -18.11 1.46
C THR A 598 15.76 -18.12 1.81
N ALA A 599 16.11 -18.43 3.06
CA ALA A 599 17.51 -18.62 3.44
C ALA A 599 18.13 -19.79 2.64
N GLY A 600 17.46 -20.96 2.60
CA GLY A 600 17.97 -22.16 1.96
C GLY A 600 18.19 -22.01 0.45
N ILE A 601 17.24 -21.42 -0.28
CA ILE A 601 17.38 -21.21 -1.75
C ILE A 601 18.46 -20.18 -2.11
N ASN A 602 18.98 -19.44 -1.14
CA ASN A 602 20.08 -18.49 -1.35
C ASN A 602 21.46 -19.07 -0.95
N MET A 603 21.50 -20.29 -0.42
CA MET A 603 22.71 -21.00 -0.03
C MET A 603 23.19 -21.97 -1.13
N SER A 604 24.49 -22.14 -1.28
CA SER A 604 25.08 -23.09 -2.23
C SER A 604 24.70 -24.52 -1.87
N ARG A 605 24.76 -24.88 -0.58
CA ARG A 605 24.31 -26.20 -0.12
C ARG A 605 22.81 -26.42 -0.33
N GLY A 606 22.01 -25.35 -0.30
CA GLY A 606 20.58 -25.41 -0.63
C GLY A 606 20.33 -25.67 -2.12
N HIS A 607 21.07 -25.04 -3.03
CA HIS A 607 21.04 -25.37 -4.46
C HIS A 607 21.37 -26.83 -4.71
N ILE A 608 22.39 -27.37 -4.04
CA ILE A 608 22.77 -28.78 -4.13
C ILE A 608 21.69 -29.71 -3.60
N ALA A 609 21.12 -29.41 -2.43
CA ALA A 609 20.03 -30.19 -1.85
C ALA A 609 18.81 -30.25 -2.79
N ASN A 610 18.47 -29.12 -3.42
CA ASN A 610 17.42 -29.06 -4.44
C ASN A 610 17.80 -29.90 -5.68
N ALA A 611 19.04 -29.79 -6.17
CA ALA A 611 19.53 -30.54 -7.32
C ALA A 611 19.39 -32.06 -7.12
N LEU A 612 19.83 -32.58 -5.97
CA LEU A 612 19.74 -34.01 -5.65
C LEU A 612 18.28 -34.49 -5.59
N MET A 613 17.38 -33.70 -4.99
CA MET A 613 15.95 -34.03 -4.96
C MET A 613 15.32 -34.05 -6.35
N VAL A 614 15.62 -33.04 -7.18
CA VAL A 614 15.14 -32.97 -8.56
C VAL A 614 15.62 -34.19 -9.33
N LEU A 615 16.91 -34.52 -9.26
CA LEU A 615 17.49 -35.65 -9.97
C LEU A 615 16.83 -36.97 -9.56
N ALA A 616 16.70 -37.22 -8.25
CA ALA A 616 16.02 -38.41 -7.73
C ALA A 616 14.59 -38.54 -8.24
N ILE A 617 13.82 -37.44 -8.17
CA ILE A 617 12.45 -37.38 -8.66
C ILE A 617 12.37 -37.65 -10.16
N GLN A 618 13.27 -37.06 -10.95
CA GLN A 618 13.27 -37.24 -12.39
C GLN A 618 13.62 -38.66 -12.81
N HIS A 619 14.62 -39.27 -12.16
CA HIS A 619 14.99 -40.66 -12.40
C HIS A 619 13.82 -41.60 -12.11
N GLU A 620 13.09 -41.38 -11.01
CA GLU A 620 11.88 -42.16 -10.70
C GLU A 620 10.79 -41.98 -11.75
N LYS A 621 10.48 -40.74 -12.17
CA LYS A 621 9.48 -40.49 -13.22
C LYS A 621 9.83 -41.17 -14.55
N LYS A 622 11.11 -41.18 -14.91
CA LYS A 622 11.63 -41.73 -16.18
C LYS A 622 11.98 -43.22 -16.09
N ALA A 623 11.79 -43.86 -14.93
CA ALA A 623 12.20 -45.24 -14.65
C ALA A 623 13.69 -45.53 -14.93
N ILE A 624 14.55 -44.57 -14.60
CA ILE A 624 16.02 -44.67 -14.71
C ILE A 624 16.57 -45.08 -13.33
N ALA A 625 17.51 -46.01 -13.29
CA ALA A 625 18.18 -46.39 -12.05
C ALA A 625 18.90 -45.17 -11.43
N TRP A 626 18.90 -45.10 -10.11
CA TRP A 626 19.65 -44.07 -9.40
C TRP A 626 21.15 -44.35 -9.51
N PRO A 627 22.00 -43.34 -9.71
CA PRO A 627 23.43 -43.49 -9.52
C PRO A 627 23.74 -43.97 -8.10
N ASP A 628 24.71 -44.86 -7.94
CA ASP A 628 25.10 -45.45 -6.65
C ASP A 628 25.24 -44.42 -5.50
N PRO A 629 25.92 -43.26 -5.67
CA PRO A 629 26.09 -42.32 -4.56
C PRO A 629 24.83 -41.50 -4.21
N LEU A 630 23.78 -41.48 -5.05
CA LEU A 630 22.65 -40.55 -4.89
C LEU A 630 21.91 -40.76 -3.56
N SER A 631 21.68 -42.02 -3.17
CA SER A 631 21.01 -42.34 -1.91
C SER A 631 21.80 -41.84 -0.70
N ASP A 632 23.12 -42.02 -0.70
CA ASP A 632 24.00 -41.61 0.40
C ASP A 632 24.13 -40.09 0.47
N SER A 633 24.21 -39.41 -0.68
CA SER A 633 24.23 -37.94 -0.73
C SER A 633 22.92 -37.35 -0.21
N LEU A 634 21.76 -37.89 -0.58
CA LEU A 634 20.48 -37.45 -0.03
C LEU A 634 20.40 -37.61 1.49
N ARG A 635 20.84 -38.75 2.04
CA ARG A 635 20.92 -38.96 3.50
C ARG A 635 21.81 -37.92 4.18
N ARG A 636 22.96 -37.62 3.57
CA ARG A 636 23.93 -36.66 4.10
C ARG A 636 23.35 -35.26 4.18
N PHE A 637 22.71 -34.77 3.12
CA PHE A 637 22.07 -33.45 3.11
C PHE A 637 20.77 -33.42 3.94
N SER A 638 20.06 -34.54 4.08
CA SER A 638 18.96 -34.64 5.04
C SER A 638 19.41 -34.43 6.48
N ASN A 639 20.64 -34.82 6.81
CA ASN A 639 21.26 -34.60 8.12
C ASN A 639 22.12 -33.32 8.18
N ASP A 640 21.88 -32.35 7.30
CA ASP A 640 22.64 -31.09 7.31
C ASP A 640 22.37 -30.29 8.58
N GLN A 641 23.44 -29.78 9.19
CA GLN A 641 23.38 -28.99 10.43
C GLN A 641 22.59 -27.70 10.27
N ASN A 642 22.51 -27.13 9.06
CA ASN A 642 21.74 -25.92 8.80
C ASN A 642 20.28 -26.27 8.46
N PRO A 643 19.29 -25.85 9.29
CA PRO A 643 17.88 -26.13 9.05
C PRO A 643 17.33 -25.51 7.76
N ALA A 644 17.94 -24.44 7.24
CA ALA A 644 17.56 -23.85 5.96
C ALA A 644 17.84 -24.82 4.80
N VAL A 645 18.96 -25.54 4.80
CA VAL A 645 19.28 -26.57 3.79
C VAL A 645 18.30 -27.74 3.90
N ARG A 646 18.04 -28.21 5.12
CA ARG A 646 17.04 -29.26 5.38
C ARG A 646 15.64 -28.87 4.91
N SER A 647 15.25 -27.60 5.03
CA SER A 647 13.96 -27.10 4.58
C SER A 647 13.78 -27.19 3.05
N VAL A 648 14.86 -27.02 2.27
CA VAL A 648 14.83 -27.16 0.81
C VAL A 648 14.52 -28.60 0.40
N LEU A 649 15.01 -29.60 1.14
CA LEU A 649 14.65 -31.01 0.91
C LEU A 649 13.16 -31.25 1.17
N LEU A 650 12.64 -30.74 2.30
CA LEU A 650 11.23 -30.86 2.66
C LEU A 650 10.28 -30.29 1.59
N ARG A 651 10.68 -29.20 0.91
CA ARG A 651 9.88 -28.57 -0.15
C ARG A 651 9.48 -29.55 -1.27
N ARG A 652 10.33 -30.53 -1.61
CA ARG A 652 10.03 -31.56 -2.64
C ARG A 652 9.73 -32.95 -2.08
N MET A 653 9.88 -33.12 -0.77
CA MET A 653 9.71 -34.40 -0.08
C MET A 653 8.33 -35.05 -0.29
N PRO A 654 7.19 -34.34 -0.31
CA PRO A 654 5.89 -34.97 -0.54
C PRO A 654 5.83 -35.71 -1.87
N TYR A 655 6.50 -35.16 -2.89
CA TYR A 655 6.54 -35.77 -4.20
C TYR A 655 7.43 -37.02 -4.21
N LEU A 656 8.59 -36.97 -3.57
CA LEU A 656 9.45 -38.15 -3.41
C LEU A 656 8.75 -39.25 -2.60
N GLN A 657 8.04 -38.91 -1.52
CA GLN A 657 7.22 -39.85 -0.74
C GLN A 657 6.16 -40.54 -1.60
N SER A 658 5.56 -39.83 -2.56
CA SER A 658 4.59 -40.43 -3.49
C SER A 658 5.21 -41.45 -4.47
N LEU A 659 6.47 -41.26 -4.84
CA LEU A 659 7.19 -42.12 -5.81
C LEU A 659 7.93 -43.28 -5.12
N ARG A 660 8.61 -42.99 -4.01
CA ARG A 660 9.34 -43.97 -3.16
C ARG A 660 8.97 -43.78 -1.68
N PRO A 661 7.83 -44.35 -1.22
CA PRO A 661 7.33 -44.13 0.13
C PRO A 661 8.34 -44.46 1.23
N VAL A 662 8.95 -45.65 1.18
CA VAL A 662 9.87 -46.12 2.23
C VAL A 662 11.08 -45.19 2.38
N PHE A 663 11.72 -44.86 1.26
CA PHE A 663 12.91 -44.01 1.28
C PHE A 663 12.57 -42.53 1.55
N GLY A 664 11.44 -42.03 1.02
CA GLY A 664 10.98 -40.67 1.30
C GLY A 664 10.66 -40.45 2.77
N TRP A 665 10.02 -41.41 3.44
CA TRP A 665 9.79 -41.35 4.89
C TRP A 665 11.07 -41.49 5.70
N GLU A 666 11.99 -42.34 5.26
CA GLU A 666 13.32 -42.42 5.87
C GLU A 666 14.06 -41.08 5.84
N LEU A 667 14.15 -40.41 4.69
CA LEU A 667 14.78 -39.09 4.59
C LEU A 667 14.04 -38.04 5.41
N PHE A 668 12.70 -38.08 5.42
CA PHE A 668 11.88 -37.21 6.26
C PHE A 668 12.28 -37.33 7.74
N TRP A 669 12.42 -38.55 8.26
CA TRP A 669 12.82 -38.76 9.65
C TRP A 669 14.22 -38.27 9.95
N ILE A 670 15.17 -38.40 9.02
CA ILE A 670 16.52 -37.84 9.16
C ILE A 670 16.45 -36.30 9.24
N VAL A 671 15.68 -35.67 8.34
CA VAL A 671 15.51 -34.20 8.34
C VAL A 671 14.92 -33.70 9.66
N MET A 672 13.95 -34.43 10.20
CA MET A 672 13.21 -34.04 11.41
C MET A 672 13.87 -34.49 12.72
N GLU A 673 15.02 -35.17 12.68
CA GLU A 673 15.71 -35.70 13.87
C GLU A 673 16.14 -34.57 14.83
N GLU A 674 16.80 -33.54 14.30
CA GLU A 674 17.18 -32.34 15.06
C GLU A 674 16.09 -31.26 14.97
N PRO A 675 15.49 -30.83 16.09
CA PRO A 675 14.43 -29.83 16.06
C PRO A 675 14.97 -28.45 15.66
N ALA A 676 14.25 -27.75 14.79
CA ALA A 676 14.51 -26.34 14.48
C ALA A 676 13.20 -25.57 14.23
N PRO A 677 13.06 -24.34 14.74
CA PRO A 677 11.86 -23.52 14.53
C PRO A 677 11.53 -23.34 13.04
N GLY A 678 10.27 -23.54 12.66
CA GLY A 678 9.79 -23.34 11.29
C GLY A 678 9.91 -24.54 10.36
N LEU A 679 10.67 -25.60 10.72
CA LEU A 679 10.76 -26.81 9.89
C LEU A 679 9.41 -27.52 9.73
N TRP A 680 8.59 -27.59 10.79
CA TRP A 680 7.29 -28.26 10.73
C TRP A 680 6.32 -27.58 9.77
N GLY A 681 6.35 -26.24 9.68
CA GLY A 681 5.56 -25.51 8.68
C GLY A 681 5.94 -25.88 7.25
N VAL A 682 7.23 -26.10 6.98
CA VAL A 682 7.71 -26.57 5.67
C VAL A 682 7.39 -28.05 5.44
N ALA A 683 7.39 -28.86 6.50
CA ALA A 683 7.09 -30.29 6.47
C ALA A 683 5.58 -30.60 6.34
N GLU A 684 4.70 -29.64 6.63
CA GLU A 684 3.24 -29.82 6.63
C GLU A 684 2.70 -30.51 5.36
N PRO A 685 3.12 -30.16 4.12
CA PRO A 685 2.67 -30.84 2.92
C PRO A 685 2.95 -32.36 2.90
N CYS A 686 4.02 -32.82 3.56
CA CYS A 686 4.32 -34.24 3.69
C CYS A 686 3.23 -34.95 4.49
N LEU A 687 2.79 -34.33 5.59
CA LEU A 687 1.73 -34.84 6.44
C LEU A 687 0.36 -34.72 5.75
N TYR A 688 0.10 -33.58 5.09
CA TYR A 688 -1.13 -33.30 4.37
C TYR A 688 -1.40 -34.29 3.23
N HIS A 689 -0.37 -34.71 2.49
CA HIS A 689 -0.56 -35.70 1.43
C HIS A 689 -0.63 -37.14 1.96
N ALA A 690 -0.17 -37.40 3.19
CA ALA A 690 -0.06 -38.75 3.73
C ALA A 690 -1.08 -39.14 4.81
N TYR A 691 -1.80 -38.19 5.42
CA TYR A 691 -2.67 -38.46 6.58
C TYR A 691 -3.77 -39.51 6.32
N ARG A 692 -4.12 -39.79 5.06
CA ARG A 692 -5.10 -40.83 4.70
C ARG A 692 -4.47 -42.20 4.54
N ASP A 693 -3.39 -42.26 3.77
CA ASP A 693 -2.86 -43.51 3.22
C ASP A 693 -1.71 -44.08 4.06
N VAL A 694 -0.93 -43.22 4.71
CA VAL A 694 0.22 -43.59 5.55
C VAL A 694 0.08 -42.98 6.94
N PHE A 695 -1.09 -43.20 7.55
CA PHE A 695 -1.42 -42.54 8.82
C PHE A 695 -0.52 -42.94 9.99
N ASN A 696 0.07 -44.13 10.01
CA ASN A 696 0.93 -44.55 11.13
C ASN A 696 2.16 -43.64 11.31
N ASP A 697 2.79 -43.22 10.21
CA ASP A 697 3.91 -42.28 10.25
C ASP A 697 3.44 -40.87 10.63
N VAL A 698 2.27 -40.45 10.11
CA VAL A 698 1.65 -39.16 10.46
C VAL A 698 1.25 -39.11 11.93
N ASP A 699 0.72 -40.20 12.49
CA ASP A 699 0.33 -40.30 13.90
C ASP A 699 1.53 -40.09 14.81
N LEU A 700 2.68 -40.69 14.48
CA LEU A 700 3.93 -40.44 15.20
C LEU A 700 4.37 -38.97 15.13
N CYS A 701 4.25 -38.33 13.97
CA CYS A 701 4.51 -36.89 13.82
C CYS A 701 3.57 -36.03 14.67
N LEU A 702 2.27 -36.34 14.67
CA LEU A 702 1.28 -35.63 15.50
C LEU A 702 1.57 -35.81 16.99
N ASP A 703 2.06 -36.98 17.38
CA ASP A 703 2.49 -37.28 18.75
C ASP A 703 3.73 -36.47 19.16
N ILE A 704 4.68 -36.27 18.24
CA ILE A 704 5.86 -35.42 18.47
C ILE A 704 5.45 -33.96 18.58
N LEU A 705 4.66 -33.47 17.61
CA LEU A 705 4.17 -32.11 17.56
C LEU A 705 3.37 -31.73 18.81
N SER A 706 2.48 -32.60 19.29
CA SER A 706 1.70 -32.33 20.51
C SER A 706 2.54 -32.28 21.79
N LYS A 707 3.69 -32.97 21.83
CA LYS A 707 4.55 -33.06 23.02
C LYS A 707 5.66 -32.01 23.03
N LYS A 708 6.14 -31.59 21.86
CA LYS A 708 7.35 -30.77 21.70
C LYS A 708 7.18 -29.53 20.82
N GLY A 709 6.08 -29.44 20.06
CA GLY A 709 5.85 -28.32 19.15
C GLY A 709 5.50 -27.03 19.91
N GLU A 710 5.89 -25.90 19.33
CA GLU A 710 5.58 -24.57 19.84
C GLU A 710 5.15 -23.64 18.69
N GLY A 711 4.34 -22.62 18.98
CA GLY A 711 3.90 -21.65 17.99
C GLY A 711 3.29 -22.29 16.74
N LYS A 712 3.83 -21.96 15.55
CA LYS A 712 3.34 -22.47 14.24
C LYS A 712 3.41 -23.99 14.08
N ASP A 713 4.24 -24.68 14.86
CA ASP A 713 4.27 -26.15 14.85
C ASP A 713 2.94 -26.72 15.38
N LEU A 714 2.37 -26.08 16.41
CA LEU A 714 1.07 -26.46 16.96
C LEU A 714 -0.08 -26.10 16.02
N GLU A 715 0.06 -25.05 15.22
CA GLU A 715 -0.88 -24.74 14.12
C GLU A 715 -0.92 -25.89 13.09
N THR A 716 0.25 -26.36 12.68
CA THR A 716 0.40 -27.53 11.79
C THR A 716 -0.27 -28.76 12.41
N TRP A 717 -0.01 -29.02 13.70
CA TRP A 717 -0.64 -30.11 14.44
C TRP A 717 -2.17 -30.02 14.42
N GLY A 718 -2.73 -28.84 14.72
CA GLY A 718 -4.17 -28.61 14.77
C GLY A 718 -4.83 -28.87 13.42
N ARG A 719 -4.21 -28.38 12.34
CA ARG A 719 -4.68 -28.55 10.96
C ARG A 719 -4.65 -30.00 10.51
N ILE A 720 -3.51 -30.67 10.63
CA ILE A 720 -3.38 -32.07 10.19
C ILE A 720 -4.25 -33.00 11.05
N SER A 721 -4.35 -32.77 12.36
CA SER A 721 -5.23 -33.58 13.23
C SER A 721 -6.71 -33.41 12.88
N ALA A 722 -7.15 -32.20 12.55
CA ALA A 722 -8.53 -31.93 12.11
C ALA A 722 -8.84 -32.64 10.77
N LEU A 723 -7.92 -32.58 9.80
CA LEU A 723 -8.06 -33.30 8.53
C LEU A 723 -8.08 -34.83 8.72
N ALA A 724 -7.22 -35.35 9.60
CA ALA A 724 -7.20 -36.78 9.94
C ALA A 724 -8.48 -37.23 10.63
N ALA A 725 -9.11 -36.37 11.43
CA ALA A 725 -10.39 -36.65 12.06
C ALA A 725 -11.55 -36.74 11.05
N PHE A 726 -11.53 -35.93 9.97
CA PHE A 726 -12.50 -36.07 8.87
C PHE A 726 -12.37 -37.40 8.11
N SER A 727 -11.16 -37.98 8.09
CA SER A 727 -10.91 -39.29 7.48
C SER A 727 -11.05 -40.46 8.46
N GLY A 728 -11.54 -40.22 9.69
CA GLY A 728 -11.75 -41.24 10.72
C GLY A 728 -10.46 -41.85 11.28
N LYS A 729 -9.29 -41.27 10.99
CA LYS A 729 -7.99 -41.74 11.47
C LYS A 729 -7.72 -41.28 12.90
N VAL A 730 -8.14 -40.06 13.22
CA VAL A 730 -8.18 -39.52 14.58
C VAL A 730 -9.63 -39.51 15.05
N ASN A 731 -9.87 -39.93 16.29
CA ASN A 731 -11.20 -39.77 16.88
C ASN A 731 -11.49 -38.27 17.11
N PHE A 732 -12.56 -37.76 16.51
CA PHE A 732 -12.89 -36.33 16.58
C PHE A 732 -13.13 -35.82 18.02
N SER A 733 -13.75 -36.63 18.88
CA SER A 733 -13.92 -36.27 20.30
C SER A 733 -12.59 -36.22 21.05
N SER A 734 -11.67 -37.14 20.75
CA SER A 734 -10.31 -37.11 21.29
C SER A 734 -9.54 -35.88 20.83
N LEU A 735 -9.68 -35.45 19.57
CA LEU A 735 -9.08 -34.21 19.06
C LEU A 735 -9.52 -32.99 19.89
N LEU A 736 -10.82 -32.86 20.16
CA LEU A 736 -11.34 -31.74 20.95
C LEU A 736 -10.83 -31.76 22.40
N ILE A 737 -10.65 -32.94 23.00
CA ILE A 737 -10.03 -33.08 24.33
C ILE A 737 -8.56 -32.66 24.27
N ASN A 738 -7.83 -33.08 23.24
CA ASN A 738 -6.42 -32.75 23.06
C ASN A 738 -6.21 -31.24 22.85
N LEU A 739 -7.03 -30.59 22.03
CA LEU A 739 -7.00 -29.13 21.83
C LEU A 739 -7.17 -28.36 23.15
N ASN A 740 -8.10 -28.79 24.00
CA ASN A 740 -8.29 -28.21 25.33
C ASN A 740 -7.11 -28.48 26.28
N THR A 741 -6.47 -29.64 26.14
CA THR A 741 -5.35 -30.06 26.99
C THR A 741 -4.06 -29.33 26.63
N LEU A 742 -3.78 -29.14 25.34
CA LEU A 742 -2.58 -28.46 24.84
C LEU A 742 -2.55 -26.97 25.19
N LYS A 743 -3.73 -26.36 25.30
CA LYS A 743 -3.88 -24.94 25.63
C LYS A 743 -3.00 -24.02 24.76
N SER A 744 -3.07 -24.18 23.43
CA SER A 744 -2.36 -23.32 22.46
C SER A 744 -3.34 -22.62 21.53
N ALA A 745 -3.14 -21.32 21.34
CA ALA A 745 -3.88 -20.49 20.40
C ALA A 745 -3.68 -20.97 18.96
N GLU A 746 -2.45 -21.32 18.62
CA GLU A 746 -2.01 -21.78 17.30
C GLU A 746 -2.66 -23.12 16.95
N ALA A 747 -2.70 -24.07 17.88
CA ALA A 747 -3.42 -25.34 17.67
C ALA A 747 -4.91 -25.13 17.36
N TRP A 748 -5.56 -24.22 18.08
CA TRP A 748 -6.95 -23.85 17.83
C TRP A 748 -7.13 -23.13 16.49
N SER A 749 -6.22 -22.22 16.12
CA SER A 749 -6.22 -21.56 14.79
C SER A 749 -6.09 -22.59 13.67
N GLY A 750 -5.11 -23.49 13.76
CA GLY A 750 -4.89 -24.54 12.77
C GLY A 750 -6.10 -25.43 12.57
N ALA A 751 -6.71 -25.92 13.65
CA ALA A 751 -7.92 -26.73 13.58
C ALA A 751 -9.13 -25.94 13.05
N ALA A 752 -9.30 -24.69 13.51
CA ALA A 752 -10.39 -23.82 13.05
C ALA A 752 -10.29 -23.51 11.56
N SER A 753 -9.09 -23.28 11.02
CA SER A 753 -8.85 -23.05 9.59
C SER A 753 -9.33 -24.22 8.71
N VAL A 754 -9.30 -25.46 9.24
CA VAL A 754 -9.81 -26.65 8.54
C VAL A 754 -11.34 -26.68 8.57
N TRP A 755 -11.93 -26.35 9.71
CA TRP A 755 -13.39 -26.35 9.89
C TRP A 755 -14.05 -25.19 9.16
N SER A 756 -13.36 -24.05 9.02
CA SER A 756 -13.80 -22.85 8.31
C SER A 756 -13.37 -22.82 6.84
N HIS A 757 -12.82 -23.90 6.29
CA HIS A 757 -12.54 -23.99 4.86
C HIS A 757 -13.81 -24.42 4.07
N PRO A 758 -14.28 -23.68 3.04
CA PRO A 758 -15.54 -23.96 2.34
C PRO A 758 -15.68 -25.38 1.81
N GLY A 759 -14.64 -25.90 1.15
CA GLY A 759 -14.66 -27.26 0.61
C GLY A 759 -14.72 -28.36 1.68
N ASN A 760 -14.22 -28.10 2.88
CA ASN A 760 -14.29 -29.05 3.99
C ASN A 760 -15.65 -28.97 4.69
N PHE A 761 -16.13 -27.74 4.91
CA PHE A 761 -17.42 -27.47 5.53
C PHE A 761 -18.57 -28.13 4.76
N LEU A 762 -18.55 -28.05 3.42
CA LEU A 762 -19.53 -28.72 2.56
C LEU A 762 -19.51 -30.25 2.71
N ARG A 763 -18.32 -30.85 2.89
CA ARG A 763 -18.15 -32.32 2.94
C ARG A 763 -18.33 -32.92 4.34
N HIS A 764 -18.00 -32.17 5.38
CA HIS A 764 -17.90 -32.62 6.77
C HIS A 764 -18.68 -31.74 7.76
N ARG A 765 -19.82 -31.20 7.29
CA ARG A 765 -20.62 -30.18 7.97
C ARG A 765 -20.83 -30.40 9.47
N GLU A 766 -21.30 -31.58 9.90
CA GLU A 766 -21.58 -31.85 11.32
C GLU A 766 -20.32 -31.75 12.19
N GLN A 767 -19.19 -32.28 11.71
CA GLN A 767 -17.92 -32.21 12.43
C GLN A 767 -17.38 -30.78 12.45
N CYS A 768 -17.44 -30.05 11.32
CA CYS A 768 -17.04 -28.64 11.29
C CYS A 768 -17.86 -27.80 12.27
N LEU A 769 -19.18 -27.97 12.28
CA LEU A 769 -20.07 -27.27 13.20
C LEU A 769 -19.75 -27.60 14.65
N THR A 770 -19.60 -28.88 14.99
CA THR A 770 -19.24 -29.30 16.36
C THR A 770 -17.90 -28.71 16.80
N GLY A 771 -16.91 -28.66 15.90
CA GLY A 771 -15.60 -28.06 16.15
C GLY A 771 -15.68 -26.56 16.40
N LEU A 772 -16.37 -25.82 15.52
CA LEU A 772 -16.60 -24.38 15.65
C LEU A 772 -17.40 -24.04 16.91
N GLU A 773 -18.45 -24.81 17.23
CA GLU A 773 -19.24 -24.63 18.46
C GLU A 773 -18.40 -24.78 19.72
N LYS A 774 -17.52 -25.79 19.76
CA LYS A 774 -16.60 -25.99 20.89
C LYS A 774 -15.52 -24.92 20.93
N GLY A 775 -15.02 -24.50 19.77
CA GLY A 775 -14.00 -23.47 19.65
C GLY A 775 -14.49 -22.09 20.08
N LEU A 776 -15.71 -21.72 19.70
CA LEU A 776 -16.35 -20.44 20.03
C LEU A 776 -17.03 -20.42 21.40
N ASN A 777 -16.96 -21.50 22.17
CA ASN A 777 -17.56 -21.55 23.49
C ASN A 777 -16.89 -20.48 24.40
N PRO A 778 -17.65 -19.64 25.13
CA PRO A 778 -17.08 -18.66 26.06
C PRO A 778 -16.17 -19.24 27.14
N GLU A 779 -16.32 -20.53 27.49
CA GLU A 779 -15.43 -21.25 28.41
C GLU A 779 -14.05 -21.57 27.79
N ASN A 780 -13.93 -21.50 26.46
CA ASN A 780 -12.67 -21.68 25.76
C ASN A 780 -11.87 -20.37 25.71
N GLN A 781 -10.73 -20.34 26.40
CA GLN A 781 -9.85 -19.17 26.43
C GLN A 781 -9.29 -18.76 25.05
N PHE A 782 -9.35 -19.64 24.03
CA PHE A 782 -8.89 -19.37 22.66
C PHE A 782 -10.02 -19.04 21.68
N ALA A 783 -11.24 -18.84 22.16
CA ALA A 783 -12.39 -18.50 21.34
C ALA A 783 -12.16 -17.28 20.41
N PRO A 784 -11.42 -16.20 20.81
CA PRO A 784 -11.12 -15.09 19.91
C PRO A 784 -10.31 -15.49 18.66
N VAL A 785 -9.42 -16.47 18.79
CA VAL A 785 -8.59 -16.95 17.67
C VAL A 785 -9.47 -17.74 16.69
N VAL A 786 -10.34 -18.60 17.19
CA VAL A 786 -11.33 -19.33 16.39
C VAL A 786 -12.29 -18.37 15.69
N ALA A 787 -12.72 -17.31 16.39
CA ALA A 787 -13.57 -16.27 15.82
C ALA A 787 -12.91 -15.57 14.62
N ARG A 788 -11.58 -15.32 14.69
CA ARG A 788 -10.81 -14.74 13.59
C ARG A 788 -10.76 -15.66 12.36
N GLU A 789 -10.53 -16.97 12.55
CA GLU A 789 -10.55 -17.95 11.45
C GLU A 789 -11.93 -18.16 10.84
N LEU A 790 -13.00 -17.94 11.61
CA LEU A 790 -14.37 -17.97 11.08
C LEU A 790 -14.74 -16.66 10.37
N ARG A 791 -14.17 -15.52 10.78
CA ARG A 791 -14.36 -14.23 10.09
C ARG A 791 -13.86 -14.29 8.64
N SER A 792 -12.72 -14.94 8.38
CA SER A 792 -12.18 -15.09 7.01
C SER A 792 -13.08 -15.95 6.11
N PHE A 793 -13.75 -16.96 6.68
CA PHE A 793 -14.72 -17.78 5.95
C PHE A 793 -15.88 -16.95 5.39
N LEU A 794 -16.40 -16.00 6.18
CA LEU A 794 -17.52 -15.12 5.77
C LEU A 794 -17.17 -14.13 4.65
N GLN A 795 -15.89 -14.01 4.26
CA GLN A 795 -15.42 -13.15 3.17
C GLN A 795 -15.51 -13.83 1.79
N THR A 796 -15.85 -15.12 1.71
CA THR A 796 -15.78 -15.88 0.47
C THR A 796 -17.10 -15.80 -0.32
N ASP A 797 -17.03 -15.40 -1.58
CA ASP A 797 -18.16 -15.19 -2.49
C ASP A 797 -18.99 -16.46 -2.81
N ASP A 798 -18.45 -17.66 -2.56
CA ASP A 798 -19.03 -18.94 -2.97
C ASP A 798 -19.81 -19.69 -1.87
N LEU A 799 -20.14 -19.01 -0.77
CA LEU A 799 -20.81 -19.61 0.38
C LEU A 799 -22.31 -19.88 0.10
N GLN A 800 -22.63 -21.10 -0.35
CA GLN A 800 -24.01 -21.57 -0.55
C GLN A 800 -24.67 -22.13 0.74
N ASP A 801 -23.87 -22.53 1.74
CA ASP A 801 -24.36 -23.17 2.95
C ASP A 801 -24.54 -22.19 4.13
N THR A 802 -25.64 -22.35 4.87
CA THR A 802 -25.95 -21.54 6.06
C THR A 802 -25.19 -22.03 7.31
N LEU A 803 -24.84 -21.13 8.23
CA LEU A 803 -24.29 -21.46 9.55
C LEU A 803 -25.38 -21.43 10.63
N PRO A 804 -25.47 -22.35 11.59
CA PRO A 804 -26.49 -22.24 12.65
C PRO A 804 -26.44 -20.89 13.37
N VAL A 805 -27.61 -20.30 13.65
CA VAL A 805 -27.70 -18.93 14.21
C VAL A 805 -26.92 -18.78 15.53
N HIS A 806 -26.87 -19.82 16.37
CA HIS A 806 -26.12 -19.77 17.62
C HIS A 806 -24.60 -19.62 17.43
N ILE A 807 -24.05 -19.99 16.28
CA ILE A 807 -22.65 -19.69 15.93
C ILE A 807 -22.43 -18.18 15.89
N PHE A 808 -23.32 -17.43 15.24
CA PHE A 808 -23.24 -15.97 15.19
C PHE A 808 -23.43 -15.33 16.58
N LYS A 809 -24.34 -15.89 17.40
CA LYS A 809 -24.54 -15.45 18.79
C LYS A 809 -23.28 -15.57 19.65
N ASN A 810 -22.44 -16.57 19.37
CA ASN A 810 -21.15 -16.74 20.07
C ASN A 810 -20.02 -15.96 19.40
N LEU A 811 -20.03 -15.85 18.07
CA LEU A 811 -19.00 -15.19 17.28
C LEU A 811 -18.93 -13.68 17.54
N PHE A 812 -20.06 -12.97 17.42
CA PHE A 812 -20.05 -11.51 17.45
C PHE A 812 -19.49 -10.94 18.76
N PRO A 813 -19.93 -11.38 19.96
CA PRO A 813 -19.36 -10.88 21.23
C PRO A 813 -17.84 -11.06 21.34
N LEU A 814 -17.29 -12.14 20.78
CA LEU A 814 -15.85 -12.38 20.79
C LEU A 814 -15.11 -11.37 19.90
N LEU A 815 -15.67 -11.06 18.73
CA LEU A 815 -15.15 -10.02 17.84
C LEU A 815 -15.28 -8.61 18.44
N GLU A 816 -16.32 -8.33 19.24
CA GLU A 816 -16.48 -7.06 19.98
C GLU A 816 -15.33 -6.83 20.97
N SER A 817 -14.89 -7.89 21.66
CA SER A 817 -13.89 -7.81 22.73
C SER A 817 -12.43 -7.77 22.27
N GLY A 818 -12.14 -8.12 21.01
CA GLY A 818 -10.78 -8.33 20.48
C GLY A 818 -10.25 -7.22 19.56
N SER A 819 -10.95 -6.10 19.40
CA SER A 819 -10.61 -5.05 18.42
C SER A 819 -9.57 -4.05 18.96
N GLU A 820 -8.30 -4.44 19.06
CA GLU A 820 -7.20 -3.48 19.25
C GLU A 820 -6.89 -2.67 17.96
N SER A 821 -7.40 -3.10 16.79
CA SER A 821 -6.99 -2.59 15.47
C SER A 821 -8.02 -1.72 14.73
N GLY A 822 -9.03 -1.14 15.40
CA GLY A 822 -9.98 -0.19 14.78
C GLY A 822 -10.88 -0.72 13.65
N ARG A 823 -10.74 -1.98 13.22
CA ARG A 823 -11.55 -2.62 12.17
C ARG A 823 -12.47 -3.69 12.78
N SER A 824 -13.66 -3.27 13.21
CA SER A 824 -14.76 -4.13 13.66
C SER A 824 -15.67 -4.62 12.52
N ASP A 825 -15.36 -4.31 11.27
CA ASP A 825 -16.14 -4.66 10.09
C ASP A 825 -16.00 -6.15 9.68
N ILE A 826 -17.07 -6.77 9.17
CA ILE A 826 -16.99 -8.09 8.55
C ILE A 826 -17.24 -7.92 7.06
N PHE A 827 -16.16 -7.71 6.30
CA PHE A 827 -16.21 -7.55 4.86
C PHE A 827 -16.90 -8.76 4.19
N GLY A 828 -17.84 -8.51 3.27
CA GLY A 828 -18.54 -9.54 2.50
C GLY A 828 -19.81 -10.14 3.14
N ILE A 829 -20.10 -9.84 4.41
CA ILE A 829 -21.30 -10.36 5.09
C ILE A 829 -22.61 -9.79 4.53
N ASP A 830 -22.57 -8.57 3.98
CA ASP A 830 -23.68 -7.94 3.25
C ASP A 830 -24.07 -8.76 2.01
N LYS A 831 -23.08 -9.15 1.20
CA LYS A 831 -23.27 -10.02 0.03
C LYS A 831 -23.74 -11.42 0.41
N TRP A 832 -23.18 -11.98 1.49
CA TRP A 832 -23.61 -13.28 2.01
C TRP A 832 -25.07 -13.25 2.50
N LEU A 833 -25.45 -12.28 3.34
CA LEU A 833 -26.83 -12.11 3.83
C LEU A 833 -27.80 -11.92 2.66
N ASN A 834 -27.44 -11.10 1.67
CA ASN A 834 -28.24 -10.90 0.47
C ASN A 834 -28.45 -12.21 -0.29
N THR A 835 -27.41 -13.04 -0.45
CA THR A 835 -27.51 -14.34 -1.11
C THR A 835 -28.40 -15.31 -0.34
N VAL A 836 -28.18 -15.43 0.98
CA VAL A 836 -28.95 -16.31 1.87
C VAL A 836 -30.43 -15.93 1.90
N SER A 837 -30.76 -14.64 1.79
CA SER A 837 -32.16 -14.18 1.76
C SER A 837 -32.97 -14.73 0.59
N LEU A 838 -32.33 -15.17 -0.50
CA LEU A 838 -33.00 -15.88 -1.61
C LEU A 838 -33.34 -17.33 -1.26
N LEU A 839 -32.57 -17.94 -0.37
CA LEU A 839 -32.68 -19.36 -0.02
C LEU A 839 -33.57 -19.56 1.21
N ASP A 840 -33.34 -18.77 2.27
CA ASP A 840 -34.09 -18.82 3.53
C ASP A 840 -34.23 -17.41 4.13
N PRO A 841 -35.35 -16.71 3.83
CA PRO A 841 -35.62 -15.37 4.33
C PRO A 841 -35.72 -15.27 5.86
N PHE A 842 -36.24 -16.29 6.55
CA PHE A 842 -36.39 -16.27 8.01
C PHE A 842 -35.04 -16.34 8.71
N TYR A 843 -34.18 -17.23 8.21
CA TYR A 843 -32.82 -17.38 8.71
C TYR A 843 -31.98 -16.14 8.40
N ALA A 844 -32.07 -15.60 7.17
CA ALA A 844 -31.38 -14.36 6.79
C ALA A 844 -31.76 -13.20 7.72
N LEU A 845 -33.05 -13.06 8.04
CA LEU A 845 -33.54 -12.05 8.97
C LEU A 845 -32.98 -12.23 10.38
N GLU A 846 -32.93 -13.45 10.91
CA GLU A 846 -32.38 -13.71 12.26
C GLU A 846 -30.88 -13.40 12.36
N VAL A 847 -30.09 -13.70 11.32
CA VAL A 847 -28.66 -13.36 11.32
C VAL A 847 -28.43 -11.87 11.09
N ALA A 848 -29.23 -11.22 10.23
CA ALA A 848 -29.17 -9.78 10.00
C ALA A 848 -29.42 -8.98 11.30
N GLU A 849 -30.43 -9.37 12.09
CA GLU A 849 -30.71 -8.77 13.40
C GLU A 849 -29.49 -8.83 14.33
N LEU A 850 -28.81 -9.98 14.40
CA LEU A 850 -27.61 -10.15 15.23
C LEU A 850 -26.43 -9.33 14.73
N TYR A 851 -26.21 -9.33 13.41
CA TYR A 851 -25.06 -8.64 12.81
C TYR A 851 -25.17 -7.12 12.93
N PHE A 852 -26.34 -6.56 12.65
CA PHE A 852 -26.51 -5.11 12.73
C PHE A 852 -26.50 -4.62 14.19
N GLU A 853 -26.96 -5.43 15.15
CA GLU A 853 -26.78 -5.09 16.58
C GLU A 853 -25.31 -5.08 16.98
N PHE A 854 -24.54 -6.05 16.50
CA PHE A 854 -23.09 -6.08 16.65
C PHE A 854 -22.43 -4.84 16.02
N ALA A 855 -22.77 -4.49 14.79
CA ALA A 855 -22.25 -3.31 14.09
C ALA A 855 -22.60 -2.02 14.85
N ARG A 856 -23.81 -1.92 15.40
CA ARG A 856 -24.23 -0.78 16.23
C ARG A 856 -23.37 -0.66 17.49
N ARG A 857 -23.12 -1.76 18.21
CA ARG A 857 -22.34 -1.76 19.46
C ARG A 857 -20.87 -1.48 19.25
N THR A 858 -20.29 -2.02 18.17
CA THR A 858 -18.87 -1.85 17.82
C THR A 858 -18.59 -0.58 17.04
N LYS A 859 -19.62 0.22 16.75
CA LYS A 859 -19.54 1.41 15.90
C LYS A 859 -18.90 1.12 14.54
N ALA A 860 -19.08 -0.09 14.01
CA ALA A 860 -18.54 -0.46 12.71
C ALA A 860 -19.19 0.38 11.60
N TYR A 861 -18.37 0.95 10.72
CA TYR A 861 -18.88 1.61 9.52
C TYR A 861 -19.41 0.57 8.54
N LEU A 862 -20.69 0.65 8.19
CA LEU A 862 -21.32 -0.24 7.21
C LEU A 862 -21.48 0.49 5.88
N PHE A 863 -20.80 -0.03 4.86
CA PHE A 863 -20.98 0.39 3.47
C PHE A 863 -21.80 -0.66 2.72
N ASP A 864 -22.80 -0.22 1.96
CA ASP A 864 -23.65 -1.09 1.14
C ASP A 864 -22.98 -1.37 -0.22
N HIS A 865 -22.12 -2.39 -0.26
CA HIS A 865 -21.40 -2.72 -1.48
C HIS A 865 -22.39 -3.25 -2.52
N GLU A 866 -22.39 -2.61 -3.70
CA GLU A 866 -23.23 -2.99 -4.85
C GLU A 866 -24.76 -3.03 -4.56
N GLY A 867 -25.21 -2.39 -3.47
CA GLY A 867 -26.63 -2.42 -3.07
C GLY A 867 -27.07 -3.75 -2.44
N CYS A 868 -26.16 -4.55 -1.89
CA CYS A 868 -26.49 -5.85 -1.29
C CYS A 868 -27.43 -5.73 -0.08
N LEU A 869 -27.24 -4.76 0.82
CA LEU A 869 -28.09 -4.55 2.00
C LEU A 869 -29.49 -4.07 1.61
N THR A 870 -29.57 -3.21 0.60
CA THR A 870 -30.84 -2.69 0.06
C THR A 870 -31.61 -3.78 -0.69
N GLN A 871 -30.93 -4.66 -1.44
CA GLN A 871 -31.53 -5.86 -2.03
C GLN A 871 -32.02 -6.86 -0.98
N LEU A 872 -31.23 -7.11 0.07
CA LEU A 872 -31.62 -7.94 1.22
C LEU A 872 -32.94 -7.46 1.81
N LEU A 873 -33.05 -6.17 2.15
CA LEU A 873 -34.27 -5.60 2.71
C LEU A 873 -35.46 -5.76 1.76
N THR A 874 -35.28 -5.46 0.47
CA THR A 874 -36.35 -5.63 -0.54
C THR A 874 -36.91 -7.05 -0.52
N ARG A 875 -36.04 -8.06 -0.48
CA ARG A 875 -36.44 -9.48 -0.47
C ARG A 875 -37.15 -9.86 0.82
N LEU A 876 -36.62 -9.43 1.96
CA LEU A 876 -37.23 -9.70 3.27
C LEU A 876 -38.60 -9.05 3.39
N PHE A 877 -38.78 -7.81 2.90
CA PHE A 877 -40.07 -7.14 2.86
C PHE A 877 -41.08 -7.87 1.97
N ALA A 878 -40.71 -8.22 0.74
CA ALA A 878 -41.59 -8.95 -0.17
C ALA A 878 -42.07 -10.28 0.43
N HIS A 879 -41.18 -11.04 1.05
CA HIS A 879 -41.55 -12.30 1.69
C HIS A 879 -42.41 -12.09 2.96
N ALA A 880 -42.11 -11.07 3.75
CA ALA A 880 -42.89 -10.75 4.95
C ALA A 880 -44.32 -10.30 4.63
N GLU A 881 -44.54 -9.65 3.48
CA GLU A 881 -45.88 -9.29 2.97
C GLU A 881 -46.68 -10.53 2.55
N GLU A 882 -46.06 -11.50 1.87
CA GLU A 882 -46.72 -12.77 1.51
C GLU A 882 -47.20 -13.57 2.73
N LEU A 883 -46.47 -13.49 3.84
CA LEU A 883 -46.75 -14.27 5.06
C LEU A 883 -47.72 -13.59 6.01
N GLU A 884 -48.07 -12.34 5.77
CA GLU A 884 -48.66 -11.49 6.78
C GLU A 884 -50.03 -11.97 7.28
N GLU A 885 -50.87 -12.48 6.39
CA GLU A 885 -52.17 -13.07 6.76
C GLU A 885 -52.00 -14.33 7.61
N SER A 886 -50.89 -15.05 7.44
CA SER A 886 -50.61 -16.33 8.10
C SER A 886 -49.91 -16.21 9.45
N ASP A 887 -49.03 -15.21 9.61
CA ASP A 887 -48.24 -15.00 10.82
C ASP A 887 -48.72 -13.81 11.68
N GLY A 888 -49.67 -13.04 11.16
CA GLY A 888 -50.21 -11.85 11.81
C GLY A 888 -49.29 -10.63 11.73
N GLY A 889 -48.39 -10.58 10.74
CA GLY A 889 -47.42 -9.50 10.51
C GLY A 889 -46.18 -9.56 11.40
N LYS A 890 -45.86 -10.72 11.97
CA LYS A 890 -44.72 -10.88 12.90
C LYS A 890 -43.38 -10.73 12.21
N MET A 891 -43.21 -11.35 11.04
CA MET A 891 -41.98 -11.23 10.26
C MET A 891 -41.80 -9.79 9.78
N LEU A 892 -42.88 -9.18 9.29
CA LEU A 892 -42.86 -7.81 8.79
C LEU A 892 -42.44 -6.80 9.86
N HIS A 893 -42.93 -6.97 11.10
CA HIS A 893 -42.48 -6.17 12.24
C HIS A 893 -40.97 -6.28 12.49
N ARG A 894 -40.39 -7.48 12.37
CA ARG A 894 -38.95 -7.72 12.53
C ARG A 894 -38.13 -7.09 11.41
N VAL A 895 -38.59 -7.17 10.16
CA VAL A 895 -37.91 -6.53 9.02
C VAL A 895 -37.86 -5.01 9.18
N VAL A 896 -38.94 -4.40 9.68
CA VAL A 896 -38.97 -2.96 10.00
C VAL A 896 -37.93 -2.60 11.08
N LEU A 897 -37.74 -3.43 12.11
CA LEU A 897 -36.71 -3.19 13.12
C LEU A 897 -35.28 -3.24 12.53
N VAL A 898 -35.04 -4.14 11.59
CA VAL A 898 -33.74 -4.23 10.88
C VAL A 898 -33.49 -2.99 10.00
N GLN A 899 -34.52 -2.52 9.30
CA GLN A 899 -34.46 -1.25 8.56
C GLN A 899 -34.12 -0.08 9.49
N ASP A 900 -34.83 0.05 10.62
CA ASP A 900 -34.59 1.10 11.62
C ASP A 900 -33.14 1.05 12.12
N LEU A 901 -32.61 -0.14 12.36
CA LEU A 901 -31.25 -0.33 12.83
C LEU A 901 -30.20 0.11 11.79
N LEU A 902 -30.42 -0.16 10.51
CA LEU A 902 -29.55 0.31 9.42
C LEU A 902 -29.57 1.84 9.27
N LEU A 903 -30.73 2.47 9.46
CA LEU A 903 -30.87 3.93 9.51
C LEU A 903 -30.17 4.52 10.74
N VAL A 904 -30.31 3.88 11.90
CA VAL A 904 -29.59 4.24 13.13
C VAL A 904 -28.08 4.13 12.90
N ILE A 905 -27.60 3.11 12.16
CA ILE A 905 -26.18 2.91 11.83
C ILE A 905 -25.66 3.97 10.82
N GLY A 906 -26.54 4.55 10.01
CA GLY A 906 -26.20 5.62 9.07
C GLY A 906 -25.73 5.11 7.70
N VAL A 907 -26.25 3.97 7.25
CA VAL A 907 -25.97 3.42 5.91
C VAL A 907 -26.60 4.31 4.83
N SER A 908 -25.78 5.03 4.07
CA SER A 908 -26.23 6.09 3.15
C SER A 908 -27.10 5.61 1.98
N SER A 909 -26.92 4.36 1.51
CA SER A 909 -27.75 3.78 0.44
C SER A 909 -29.21 3.55 0.85
N MET A 910 -29.50 3.54 2.15
CA MET A 910 -30.86 3.37 2.67
C MET A 910 -31.77 4.53 2.26
N ASP A 911 -31.22 5.75 2.18
CA ASP A 911 -31.98 6.94 1.77
C ASP A 911 -32.40 6.85 0.29
N ASP A 912 -31.52 6.32 -0.57
CA ASP A 912 -31.80 6.11 -1.99
C ASP A 912 -32.74 4.92 -2.23
N TRP A 913 -32.64 3.86 -1.42
CA TRP A 913 -33.54 2.72 -1.48
C TRP A 913 -34.97 3.07 -1.07
N LEU A 914 -35.14 3.88 -0.01
CA LEU A 914 -36.45 4.40 0.39
C LEU A 914 -37.12 5.16 -0.77
N LYS A 915 -36.37 6.01 -1.47
CA LYS A 915 -36.85 6.74 -2.67
C LYS A 915 -37.13 5.83 -3.87
N ALA A 916 -36.40 4.73 -4.02
CA ALA A 916 -36.60 3.79 -5.13
C ALA A 916 -37.84 2.91 -4.92
N ALA A 917 -38.13 2.50 -3.68
CA ALA A 917 -39.32 1.75 -3.32
C ALA A 917 -40.62 2.50 -3.70
N GLU A 918 -40.61 3.84 -3.65
CA GLU A 918 -41.71 4.72 -4.08
C GLU A 918 -42.10 4.55 -5.56
N ARG A 919 -41.13 4.31 -6.46
CA ARG A 919 -41.38 4.26 -7.92
C ARG A 919 -41.97 2.93 -8.39
N SER A 920 -41.63 1.84 -7.72
CA SER A 920 -42.06 0.47 -8.07
C SER A 920 -43.51 0.16 -7.68
N LEU A 921 -44.12 0.94 -6.78
CA LEU A 921 -45.52 0.80 -6.36
C LEU A 921 -46.47 1.77 -7.06
N SER A 922 -45.92 2.75 -7.79
CA SER A 922 -46.67 3.73 -8.61
C SER A 922 -46.99 3.22 -10.03
N GLN A 923 -46.49 2.03 -10.40
CA GLN A 923 -46.86 1.25 -11.59
C GLN A 923 -47.68 0.03 -11.16
#